data_AF-A0A9D7GLZ4-F1
#
_entry.id   AF-A0A9D7GLZ4-F1
#
_cell.length_a   1.000
_cell.length_b   1.000
_cell.length_c   1.000
_cell.angle_alpha   90.00
_cell.angle_beta   90.00
_cell.angle_gamma   90.00
#
_symmetry.space_group_name_H-M   'P 1'
#
loop_
_entity.id
_entity.type
_entity.pdbx_description
1 polymer ?
#
loop_
_entity_poly.entity_id
_entity_poly.type
_entity_poly.pdbx_seq_one_letter_code
_entity_poly.pdbx_strand_id
1 'polypeptide(L)'
;MIIQGTGGYEFRVFSNGSGGSLNVSSDINVSGGKLSLINSSSVGSGSAIVNVAGNVTVSGTGVLDLTGSGSATSGASSLNIAGNLTVSGTGKLLRTQVVTSTITFNKSSGTQTFNSIAGGTNTNDIIFNIGTGSSTNTLQMNSDFAMSAGGSLSILSGATLDCGTYVVSGGSINVNSGSTIRTSNANGFANASSSGSVQTTTRTYNSAATYVFNGTTNQSTGDFFLGTTTPNNVSTIEIANTGTSPNNIVTLLVSGPTATTLRLTAGLFSSGAGNVLNIGTNGFVTNNGGNIDSSSIGGTISFVGAGTVNGTTATTFRNVNINAGAVNIPIGATIPLVAGSLQINGGNLTNPPKYGSASTLIYNTSYDRYVEWNYVGIGTIATSAGYPNNVTIADGTFDVYNNATGEARACNGTLTINNDAILNCNNMNSTLTVGDNLVIAIDGSFNMNTMSAALIVNDNISISGTLSLSTDFNGSLYLGGNWTRNSTGTFIPNSRAVFFIGSADQTITLTGGGIESFPYFCIDKQNAGTYVMPDNSIGNQTDLNISGTSGNVLQLLNEGGLDLNGRSCTIVSNNIVSIQVTGGERNIISSIDTGLFIIAGAAFPPTPFVNSSDITSTLVFDSGVRIELNGGFNFSEKISTVNGTLRINSGAYVTGFAPLYGMGSRLQYYTNGVFNRTIEWGEAADQGYPYNVQISKNSTLSPGGSSNTGIVLNLANDLTIDAGSELTMNYAGNNMMVPLIVGNDILINGELTLSDQINGDVKVGGAWTRNSTTGNFYPQERAAFFNGSSLQTISVSPSGTETFDYLIIDNSGAGVSLSATDIQVNDILTLSNGLVNTGSNEVYVANNAGMAITGYQTDPAAPNLANYLGSSYINGNLRRAVTADSNYVFPVGTSSSYQYDSISLIKFAGASNILCFFTAGNVCTDPATQMPAVTVLGTPITNLLLGGYWTMTSDAPLTAVEYDITLQESLPFLDLASDDSSYAIIKRDDCASDWEDEGLHDDATQISYPNVATAQVVRAYRDSVTSFSDIAIGYNDFFLLPVELTNFTVSLTNGISVLEWSTASEYNSHYFSIESSEDAINFKEIGRMNAAGFSTVAQYYSFNDENDVTSGATRIYYRLRMVDTDQTYQYSAVRWVDLDETTVAESITIFPNPVKDLLSVKLYSATEQSALIELTEITGKLIRRENIQLHQGYNFLEINRFDEVADGIYLLKVTADRNYYTRKVVKE
;
A
#
# COMPACT_ATOMS: atom_id res chain seq x y z
N MET A 1 53.58 -32.82 -83.24
CA MET A 1 53.21 -34.02 -84.03
C MET A 1 51.76 -33.87 -84.46
N ILE A 2 51.47 -34.00 -85.75
CA ILE A 2 50.12 -33.81 -86.30
C ILE A 2 49.75 -35.07 -87.08
N ILE A 3 48.61 -35.69 -86.76
CA ILE A 3 48.08 -36.90 -87.37
C ILE A 3 46.70 -36.55 -87.94
N GLN A 4 46.63 -36.33 -89.26
CA GLN A 4 45.43 -35.83 -89.95
C GLN A 4 45.11 -36.64 -91.21
N GLY A 5 43.82 -36.80 -91.54
CA GLY A 5 43.36 -37.38 -92.82
C GLY A 5 42.05 -38.17 -92.71
N THR A 6 41.28 -38.25 -93.79
CA THR A 6 40.11 -39.15 -93.93
C THR A 6 40.56 -40.46 -94.60
N GLY A 7 40.26 -41.62 -94.01
CA GLY A 7 40.50 -42.93 -94.65
C GLY A 7 41.55 -43.87 -94.02
N GLY A 8 41.74 -43.88 -92.69
CA GLY A 8 42.45 -44.98 -92.01
C GLY A 8 43.96 -44.79 -91.78
N TYR A 9 44.49 -43.58 -91.91
CA TYR A 9 45.89 -43.27 -91.58
C TYR A 9 46.16 -43.48 -90.08
N GLU A 10 47.16 -44.32 -89.79
CA GLU A 10 47.50 -44.74 -88.42
C GLU A 10 49.00 -44.54 -88.15
N PHE A 11 49.34 -43.76 -87.12
CA PHE A 11 50.70 -43.69 -86.60
C PHE A 11 50.83 -44.68 -85.45
N ARG A 12 51.69 -45.69 -85.61
CA ARG A 12 51.87 -46.77 -84.62
C ARG A 12 53.16 -46.57 -83.84
N VAL A 13 53.05 -46.48 -82.52
CA VAL A 13 54.19 -46.60 -81.59
C VAL A 13 54.19 -48.02 -81.07
N PHE A 14 55.24 -48.80 -81.36
CA PHE A 14 55.31 -50.20 -80.94
C PHE A 14 56.63 -50.57 -80.26
N SER A 15 56.61 -51.58 -79.39
CA SER A 15 57.77 -52.12 -78.68
C SER A 15 57.85 -53.64 -78.84
N ASN A 16 59.06 -54.18 -79.00
CA ASN A 16 59.31 -55.60 -79.28
C ASN A 16 60.24 -56.22 -78.20
N GLY A 17 59.85 -56.12 -76.93
CA GLY A 17 60.48 -56.86 -75.82
C GLY A 17 61.16 -56.03 -74.71
N SER A 18 61.86 -54.93 -75.02
CA SER A 18 62.67 -54.17 -74.04
C SER A 18 62.10 -52.80 -73.63
N GLY A 19 60.85 -52.50 -73.98
CA GLY A 19 60.21 -51.19 -73.75
C GLY A 19 60.70 -50.11 -74.73
N GLY A 20 59.78 -49.32 -75.25
CA GLY A 20 60.07 -48.23 -76.18
C GLY A 20 59.34 -46.96 -75.78
N SER A 21 60.06 -45.84 -75.73
CA SER A 21 59.48 -44.52 -75.42
C SER A 21 59.57 -43.57 -76.62
N LEU A 22 58.44 -42.98 -77.03
CA LEU A 22 58.42 -41.83 -77.94
C LEU A 22 58.30 -40.55 -77.09
N ASN A 23 59.33 -39.71 -77.14
CA ASN A 23 59.31 -38.40 -76.48
C ASN A 23 58.95 -37.32 -77.51
N VAL A 24 57.82 -36.66 -77.32
CA VAL A 24 57.37 -35.53 -78.15
C VAL A 24 57.56 -34.25 -77.36
N SER A 25 58.46 -33.37 -77.80
CA SER A 25 58.79 -32.10 -77.13
C SER A 25 57.74 -31.00 -77.28
N SER A 26 56.66 -31.24 -78.03
CA SER A 26 55.58 -30.29 -78.33
C SER A 26 54.23 -31.01 -78.34
N ASP A 27 53.21 -30.43 -78.98
CA ASP A 27 51.84 -30.92 -78.99
C ASP A 27 51.66 -32.16 -79.89
N ILE A 28 50.72 -33.04 -79.53
CA ILE A 28 50.16 -34.08 -80.41
C ILE A 28 48.73 -33.67 -80.79
N ASN A 29 48.45 -33.52 -82.08
CA ASN A 29 47.11 -33.26 -82.59
C ASN A 29 46.66 -34.41 -83.51
N VAL A 30 45.61 -35.12 -83.12
CA VAL A 30 44.98 -36.22 -83.87
C VAL A 30 43.63 -35.75 -84.39
N SER A 31 43.54 -35.34 -85.66
CA SER A 31 42.27 -34.90 -86.27
C SER A 31 41.93 -35.71 -87.52
N GLY A 32 41.05 -36.69 -87.38
CA GLY A 32 40.61 -37.59 -88.45
C GLY A 32 41.45 -38.87 -88.64
N GLY A 33 42.72 -38.87 -88.23
CA GLY A 33 43.60 -40.05 -88.24
C GLY A 33 43.64 -40.81 -86.91
N LYS A 34 44.50 -41.83 -86.82
CA LYS A 34 44.64 -42.72 -85.64
C LYS A 34 46.06 -42.70 -85.08
N LEU A 35 46.22 -42.49 -83.77
CA LEU A 35 47.48 -42.71 -83.05
C LEU A 35 47.33 -43.99 -82.24
N SER A 36 48.13 -45.01 -82.53
CA SER A 36 48.04 -46.31 -81.87
C SER A 36 49.29 -46.65 -81.08
N LEU A 37 49.14 -46.92 -79.79
CA LEU A 37 50.21 -47.43 -78.93
C LEU A 37 50.07 -48.95 -78.83
N ILE A 38 50.81 -49.65 -79.69
CA ILE A 38 50.66 -51.08 -79.93
C ILE A 38 51.79 -51.84 -79.27
N ASN A 39 51.47 -52.68 -78.28
CA ASN A 39 52.42 -53.68 -77.81
C ASN A 39 52.36 -54.95 -78.66
N SER A 40 53.49 -55.40 -79.21
CA SER A 40 53.54 -56.60 -80.06
C SER A 40 54.71 -57.49 -79.69
N SER A 41 54.52 -58.40 -78.73
CA SER A 41 55.28 -59.66 -78.74
C SER A 41 54.59 -60.74 -77.92
N SER A 42 54.77 -61.99 -78.36
CA SER A 42 54.50 -63.23 -77.61
C SER A 42 55.65 -63.63 -76.68
N VAL A 43 56.65 -62.75 -76.48
CA VAL A 43 57.89 -63.02 -75.73
C VAL A 43 58.43 -61.73 -75.09
N GLY A 44 57.82 -61.30 -73.98
CA GLY A 44 58.41 -60.30 -73.08
C GLY A 44 57.51 -59.11 -72.72
N SER A 45 57.62 -58.69 -71.46
CA SER A 45 56.84 -57.65 -70.76
C SER A 45 57.21 -56.20 -71.14
N GLY A 46 57.43 -55.90 -72.43
CA GLY A 46 57.75 -54.56 -72.90
C GLY A 46 56.54 -53.60 -72.80
N SER A 47 56.78 -52.30 -72.55
CA SER A 47 55.75 -51.25 -72.51
C SER A 47 55.92 -50.26 -73.67
N ALA A 48 54.80 -49.84 -74.28
CA ALA A 48 54.77 -48.76 -75.27
C ALA A 48 54.44 -47.45 -74.57
N ILE A 49 55.43 -46.54 -74.46
CA ILE A 49 55.30 -45.29 -73.72
C ILE A 49 55.37 -44.11 -74.69
N VAL A 50 54.42 -43.18 -74.61
CA VAL A 50 54.49 -41.90 -75.30
C VAL A 50 54.53 -40.80 -74.24
N ASN A 51 55.60 -40.02 -74.21
CA ASN A 51 55.74 -38.87 -73.33
C ASN A 51 55.55 -37.59 -74.15
N VAL A 52 54.60 -36.75 -73.76
CA VAL A 52 54.25 -35.52 -74.47
C VAL A 52 54.52 -34.33 -73.56
N ALA A 53 55.45 -33.47 -73.96
CA ALA A 53 55.74 -32.23 -73.24
C ALA A 53 54.66 -31.16 -73.47
N GLY A 54 53.98 -31.19 -74.63
CA GLY A 54 52.88 -30.30 -74.99
C GLY A 54 51.48 -30.90 -74.75
N ASN A 55 50.48 -30.30 -75.38
CA ASN A 55 49.08 -30.72 -75.33
C ASN A 55 48.82 -31.96 -76.19
N VAL A 56 47.81 -32.75 -75.82
CA VAL A 56 47.24 -33.80 -76.66
C VAL A 56 45.81 -33.41 -77.04
N THR A 57 45.56 -33.22 -78.33
CA THR A 57 44.23 -32.94 -78.87
C THR A 57 43.77 -34.09 -79.75
N VAL A 58 42.58 -34.63 -79.48
CA VAL A 58 41.89 -35.61 -80.34
C VAL A 58 40.58 -34.98 -80.80
N SER A 59 40.48 -34.66 -82.09
CA SER A 59 39.35 -33.91 -82.63
C SER A 59 38.79 -34.51 -83.93
N GLY A 60 37.57 -34.09 -84.33
CA GLY A 60 36.91 -34.66 -85.52
C GLY A 60 36.71 -36.17 -85.38
N THR A 61 37.00 -36.96 -86.42
CA THR A 61 36.98 -38.45 -86.34
C THR A 61 38.29 -39.05 -85.83
N GLY A 62 39.15 -38.27 -85.14
CA GLY A 62 40.44 -38.72 -84.65
C GLY A 62 40.33 -39.81 -83.59
N VAL A 63 41.25 -40.78 -83.60
CA VAL A 63 41.27 -41.89 -82.65
C VAL A 63 42.64 -41.99 -81.98
N LEU A 64 42.66 -41.88 -80.65
CA LEU A 64 43.82 -42.27 -79.85
C LEU A 64 43.55 -43.68 -79.31
N ASP A 65 44.23 -44.66 -79.88
CA ASP A 65 44.07 -46.07 -79.60
C ASP A 65 45.21 -46.59 -78.73
N LEU A 66 44.88 -47.05 -77.53
CA LEU A 66 45.85 -47.62 -76.59
C LEU A 66 45.87 -49.15 -76.65
N THR A 67 45.24 -49.75 -77.67
CA THR A 67 45.19 -51.21 -77.85
C THR A 67 46.55 -51.85 -78.07
N GLY A 68 46.81 -52.93 -77.33
CA GLY A 68 47.84 -53.90 -77.71
C GLY A 68 47.50 -54.61 -79.03
N SER A 69 48.51 -55.13 -79.72
CA SER A 69 48.30 -55.98 -80.90
C SER A 69 47.58 -57.27 -80.52
N GLY A 70 46.85 -57.84 -81.49
CA GLY A 70 45.82 -58.87 -81.31
C GLY A 70 46.19 -60.21 -80.66
N SER A 71 47.37 -60.34 -80.03
CA SER A 71 47.84 -61.57 -79.37
C SER A 71 48.56 -61.31 -78.03
N ALA A 72 48.66 -60.07 -77.54
CA ALA A 72 49.45 -59.75 -76.34
C ALA A 72 48.63 -59.94 -75.05
N THR A 73 48.99 -60.92 -74.22
CA THR A 73 48.42 -61.16 -72.88
C THR A 73 49.22 -60.48 -71.76
N SER A 74 50.32 -59.78 -72.06
CA SER A 74 51.13 -59.05 -71.07
C SER A 74 51.83 -57.82 -71.66
N GLY A 75 51.92 -56.74 -70.86
CA GLY A 75 52.60 -55.47 -71.16
C GLY A 75 51.65 -54.26 -71.29
N ALA A 76 52.14 -53.06 -70.93
CA ALA A 76 51.31 -51.86 -70.74
C ALA A 76 51.50 -50.81 -71.85
N SER A 77 50.42 -50.15 -72.26
CA SER A 77 50.45 -48.96 -73.12
C SER A 77 50.25 -47.72 -72.25
N SER A 78 51.17 -46.76 -72.30
CA SER A 78 51.15 -45.58 -71.45
C SER A 78 51.33 -44.30 -72.27
N LEU A 79 50.39 -43.36 -72.10
CA LEU A 79 50.52 -42.00 -72.60
C LEU A 79 50.70 -41.05 -71.42
N ASN A 80 51.85 -40.41 -71.32
CA ASN A 80 52.15 -39.42 -70.30
C ASN A 80 52.07 -38.03 -70.92
N ILE A 81 51.26 -37.14 -70.33
CA ILE A 81 50.93 -35.82 -70.86
C ILE A 81 51.34 -34.76 -69.84
N ALA A 82 52.24 -33.85 -70.21
CA ALA A 82 52.62 -32.70 -69.40
C ALA A 82 51.78 -31.44 -69.72
N GLY A 83 51.18 -31.36 -70.92
CA GLY A 83 50.21 -30.33 -71.32
C GLY A 83 48.75 -30.72 -71.04
N ASN A 84 47.81 -30.16 -71.79
CA ASN A 84 46.37 -30.42 -71.63
C ASN A 84 45.91 -31.62 -72.45
N LEU A 85 44.80 -32.26 -72.06
CA LEU A 85 44.09 -33.25 -72.88
C LEU A 85 42.76 -32.68 -73.34
N THR A 86 42.57 -32.61 -74.66
CA THR A 86 41.33 -32.16 -75.28
C THR A 86 40.80 -33.25 -76.20
N VAL A 87 39.57 -33.69 -75.98
CA VAL A 87 38.81 -34.58 -76.85
C VAL A 87 37.58 -33.80 -77.35
N SER A 88 37.41 -33.62 -78.66
CA SER A 88 36.31 -32.81 -79.20
C SER A 88 35.69 -33.40 -80.47
N GLY A 89 34.42 -33.06 -80.72
CA GLY A 89 33.68 -33.65 -81.84
C GLY A 89 33.51 -35.16 -81.67
N THR A 90 33.63 -35.95 -82.75
CA THR A 90 33.51 -37.41 -82.70
C THR A 90 34.80 -38.15 -82.29
N GLY A 91 35.75 -37.44 -81.67
CA GLY A 91 37.06 -37.98 -81.29
C GLY A 91 36.94 -39.07 -80.24
N LYS A 92 37.82 -40.08 -80.28
CA LYS A 92 37.74 -41.26 -79.40
C LYS A 92 39.06 -41.60 -78.73
N LEU A 93 38.99 -41.92 -77.45
CA LEU A 93 40.01 -42.71 -76.73
C LEU A 93 39.55 -44.17 -76.75
N LEU A 94 40.38 -45.06 -77.30
CA LEU A 94 39.98 -46.45 -77.57
C LEU A 94 40.89 -47.47 -76.86
N ARG A 95 40.26 -48.55 -76.37
CA ARG A 95 40.92 -49.76 -75.85
C ARG A 95 40.09 -51.02 -76.14
N THR A 96 40.37 -51.76 -77.21
CA THR A 96 39.64 -52.99 -77.62
C THR A 96 40.17 -54.32 -77.06
N GLN A 97 41.31 -54.36 -76.34
CA GLN A 97 41.92 -55.59 -75.79
C GLN A 97 42.28 -55.49 -74.30
N VAL A 98 42.53 -56.64 -73.65
CA VAL A 98 42.73 -56.83 -72.19
C VAL A 98 44.17 -56.50 -71.74
N VAL A 99 44.75 -55.39 -72.21
CA VAL A 99 46.06 -54.89 -71.76
C VAL A 99 45.91 -53.62 -70.94
N THR A 100 46.76 -53.45 -69.92
CA THR A 100 46.73 -52.26 -69.05
C THR A 100 47.07 -51.01 -69.87
N SER A 101 46.10 -50.13 -70.06
CA SER A 101 46.22 -48.89 -70.84
C SER A 101 46.09 -47.68 -69.93
N THR A 102 47.15 -46.89 -69.81
CA THR A 102 47.26 -45.80 -68.84
C THR A 102 47.44 -44.45 -69.53
N ILE A 103 46.63 -43.46 -69.17
CA ILE A 103 46.89 -42.04 -69.47
C ILE A 103 47.29 -41.36 -68.16
N THR A 104 48.51 -40.82 -68.12
CA THR A 104 49.03 -40.12 -66.93
C THR A 104 49.16 -38.63 -67.22
N PHE A 105 48.51 -37.80 -66.42
CA PHE A 105 48.74 -36.37 -66.38
C PHE A 105 49.97 -36.10 -65.51
N ASN A 106 51.15 -35.95 -66.13
CA ASN A 106 52.45 -36.02 -65.44
C ASN A 106 53.18 -34.66 -65.36
N LYS A 107 52.46 -33.54 -65.44
CA LYS A 107 53.07 -32.22 -65.23
C LYS A 107 53.69 -32.17 -63.82
N SER A 108 54.88 -31.60 -63.67
CA SER A 108 55.57 -31.54 -62.37
C SER A 108 54.81 -30.69 -61.34
N SER A 109 54.27 -29.54 -61.78
CA SER A 109 53.50 -28.60 -60.96
C SER A 109 52.60 -27.71 -61.83
N GLY A 110 51.58 -27.11 -61.23
CA GLY A 110 50.64 -26.21 -61.92
C GLY A 110 49.49 -26.95 -62.62
N THR A 111 48.69 -26.23 -63.39
CA THR A 111 47.41 -26.76 -63.92
C THR A 111 47.55 -27.41 -65.29
N GLN A 112 46.90 -28.56 -65.47
CA GLN A 112 46.55 -29.21 -66.73
C GLN A 112 45.03 -29.20 -66.86
N THR A 113 44.48 -29.07 -68.07
CA THR A 113 43.03 -29.12 -68.28
C THR A 113 42.62 -30.40 -68.99
N PHE A 114 41.49 -30.97 -68.58
CA PHE A 114 40.74 -31.96 -69.34
C PHE A 114 39.51 -31.31 -69.99
N ASN A 115 39.40 -31.42 -71.31
CA ASN A 115 38.26 -30.93 -72.08
C ASN A 115 37.66 -32.07 -72.92
N SER A 116 36.36 -32.29 -72.82
CA SER A 116 35.58 -33.25 -73.61
C SER A 116 34.34 -32.54 -74.19
N ILE A 117 34.41 -32.07 -75.44
CA ILE A 117 33.36 -31.27 -76.08
C ILE A 117 32.56 -32.16 -77.06
N ALA A 118 31.35 -32.54 -76.64
CA ALA A 118 30.29 -33.23 -77.39
C ALA A 118 30.59 -34.68 -77.85
N GLY A 119 29.99 -35.67 -77.17
CA GLY A 119 29.65 -37.00 -77.76
C GLY A 119 30.78 -38.02 -77.94
N GLY A 120 32.04 -37.67 -77.67
CA GLY A 120 33.16 -38.63 -77.64
C GLY A 120 33.04 -39.59 -76.46
N THR A 121 32.50 -40.78 -76.69
CA THR A 121 32.45 -41.85 -75.70
C THR A 121 33.85 -42.43 -75.47
N ASN A 122 34.38 -42.28 -74.26
CA ASN A 122 35.47 -43.13 -73.76
C ASN A 122 34.90 -44.54 -73.65
N THR A 123 35.05 -45.33 -74.71
CA THR A 123 34.23 -46.55 -74.86
C THR A 123 34.76 -47.75 -74.10
N ASN A 124 35.96 -47.75 -73.50
CA ASN A 124 36.53 -48.96 -72.87
C ASN A 124 37.59 -48.65 -71.78
N ASP A 125 37.95 -49.65 -70.94
CA ASP A 125 38.54 -49.46 -69.60
C ASP A 125 39.97 -48.87 -69.52
N ILE A 126 40.10 -47.58 -69.78
CA ILE A 126 41.37 -46.86 -69.61
C ILE A 126 41.59 -46.54 -68.12
N ILE A 127 42.84 -46.63 -67.68
CA ILE A 127 43.31 -46.15 -66.37
C ILE A 127 43.83 -44.73 -66.55
N PHE A 128 43.28 -43.78 -65.82
CA PHE A 128 43.73 -42.41 -65.78
C PHE A 128 44.45 -42.15 -64.47
N ASN A 129 45.67 -41.63 -64.53
CA ASN A 129 46.44 -41.24 -63.35
C ASN A 129 46.66 -39.73 -63.37
N ILE A 130 46.34 -39.07 -62.25
CA ILE A 130 46.66 -37.67 -62.05
C ILE A 130 47.90 -37.59 -61.19
N GLY A 131 48.97 -37.09 -61.79
CA GLY A 131 50.29 -37.00 -61.20
C GLY A 131 51.10 -38.28 -61.29
N THR A 132 52.27 -38.26 -60.66
CA THR A 132 53.26 -39.35 -60.66
C THR A 132 53.57 -39.89 -59.26
N GLY A 133 52.85 -39.42 -58.23
CA GLY A 133 53.12 -39.71 -56.81
C GLY A 133 54.17 -38.80 -56.16
N SER A 134 54.81 -37.92 -56.93
CA SER A 134 55.70 -36.85 -56.44
C SER A 134 55.39 -35.47 -57.06
N SER A 135 54.50 -35.43 -58.05
CA SER A 135 54.08 -34.18 -58.70
C SER A 135 53.01 -33.45 -57.90
N THR A 136 52.96 -32.13 -58.05
CA THR A 136 51.99 -31.24 -57.40
C THR A 136 51.06 -30.58 -58.42
N ASN A 137 50.80 -31.27 -59.54
CA ASN A 137 49.93 -30.78 -60.59
C ASN A 137 48.46 -30.83 -60.20
N THR A 138 47.69 -29.90 -60.77
CA THR A 138 46.23 -29.91 -60.74
C THR A 138 45.71 -30.33 -62.11
N LEU A 139 44.86 -31.36 -62.19
CA LEU A 139 44.01 -31.58 -63.35
C LEU A 139 42.68 -30.86 -63.14
N GLN A 140 42.43 -29.81 -63.90
CA GLN A 140 41.18 -29.06 -63.90
C GLN A 140 40.24 -29.61 -64.97
N MET A 141 39.02 -29.96 -64.58
CA MET A 141 37.95 -30.35 -65.48
C MET A 141 37.24 -29.12 -66.04
N ASN A 142 37.11 -29.04 -67.36
CA ASN A 142 36.30 -28.04 -68.05
C ASN A 142 35.06 -28.67 -68.72
N SER A 143 34.80 -29.96 -68.44
CA SER A 143 33.68 -30.76 -68.93
C SER A 143 33.55 -32.02 -68.07
N ASP A 144 32.43 -32.74 -68.18
CA ASP A 144 32.27 -34.03 -67.53
C ASP A 144 33.33 -35.05 -67.97
N PHE A 145 33.80 -35.85 -67.01
CA PHE A 145 34.77 -36.92 -67.20
C PHE A 145 34.04 -38.26 -67.16
N ALA A 146 33.54 -38.69 -68.32
CA ALA A 146 32.83 -39.96 -68.44
C ALA A 146 33.79 -41.11 -68.77
N MET A 147 33.67 -42.24 -68.05
CA MET A 147 34.48 -43.44 -68.18
C MET A 147 33.60 -44.67 -68.48
N SER A 148 34.19 -45.73 -69.04
CA SER A 148 33.52 -47.03 -69.16
C SER A 148 33.41 -47.73 -67.80
N ALA A 149 32.54 -48.75 -67.71
CA ALA A 149 32.26 -49.49 -66.47
C ALA A 149 33.50 -50.12 -65.80
N GLY A 150 34.55 -50.50 -66.55
CA GLY A 150 35.80 -51.02 -65.97
C GLY A 150 36.93 -50.00 -65.87
N GLY A 151 36.76 -48.75 -66.33
CA GLY A 151 37.80 -47.72 -66.26
C GLY A 151 38.11 -47.30 -64.81
N SER A 152 39.30 -46.73 -64.58
CA SER A 152 39.64 -46.15 -63.27
C SER A 152 40.32 -44.78 -63.38
N LEU A 153 40.00 -43.85 -62.48
CA LEU A 153 40.67 -42.56 -62.33
C LEU A 153 41.33 -42.50 -60.95
N SER A 154 42.66 -42.42 -60.91
CA SER A 154 43.42 -42.39 -59.66
C SER A 154 44.12 -41.05 -59.49
N ILE A 155 43.86 -40.39 -58.36
CA ILE A 155 44.57 -39.17 -57.95
C ILE A 155 45.76 -39.63 -57.11
N LEU A 156 46.98 -39.48 -57.63
CA LEU A 156 48.18 -39.91 -56.93
C LEU A 156 48.60 -38.87 -55.87
N SER A 157 49.46 -39.29 -54.94
CA SER A 157 49.96 -38.44 -53.86
C SER A 157 50.59 -37.14 -54.40
N GLY A 158 50.29 -36.00 -53.75
CA GLY A 158 50.71 -34.66 -54.16
C GLY A 158 49.83 -34.01 -55.25
N ALA A 159 49.13 -34.81 -56.06
CA ALA A 159 48.35 -34.30 -57.17
C ALA A 159 46.93 -33.86 -56.75
N THR A 160 46.33 -32.98 -57.56
CA THR A 160 44.98 -32.48 -57.34
C THR A 160 44.07 -32.77 -58.53
N LEU A 161 42.86 -33.26 -58.28
CA LEU A 161 41.75 -33.19 -59.25
C LEU A 161 40.84 -32.02 -58.87
N ASP A 162 40.62 -31.09 -59.79
CA ASP A 162 39.63 -30.02 -59.63
C ASP A 162 38.44 -30.30 -60.55
N CYS A 163 37.34 -30.76 -59.97
CA CYS A 163 36.14 -31.13 -60.73
C CYS A 163 35.33 -29.90 -61.19
N GLY A 164 35.55 -28.71 -60.60
CA GLY A 164 34.63 -27.59 -60.77
C GLY A 164 33.18 -28.00 -60.51
N THR A 165 32.25 -27.60 -61.38
CA THR A 165 30.84 -28.02 -61.32
C THR A 165 30.57 -29.36 -62.04
N TYR A 166 31.58 -29.93 -62.69
CA TYR A 166 31.47 -31.11 -63.55
C TYR A 166 31.51 -32.42 -62.77
N VAL A 167 31.16 -33.50 -63.47
CA VAL A 167 31.00 -34.84 -62.89
C VAL A 167 32.02 -35.83 -63.46
N VAL A 168 32.63 -36.62 -62.58
CA VAL A 168 33.33 -37.86 -62.94
C VAL A 168 32.34 -39.02 -62.86
N SER A 169 32.07 -39.72 -63.96
CA SER A 169 31.04 -40.76 -64.03
C SER A 169 31.53 -42.03 -64.72
N GLY A 170 30.89 -43.16 -64.40
CA GLY A 170 31.28 -44.48 -64.88
C GLY A 170 32.56 -45.02 -64.20
N GLY A 171 32.80 -46.33 -64.30
CA GLY A 171 34.03 -46.94 -63.79
C GLY A 171 34.25 -46.77 -62.28
N SER A 172 35.50 -46.53 -61.90
CA SER A 172 35.95 -46.33 -60.53
C SER A 172 36.79 -45.07 -60.35
N ILE A 173 36.74 -44.46 -59.16
CA ILE A 173 37.67 -43.39 -58.76
C ILE A 173 38.44 -43.80 -57.50
N ASN A 174 39.74 -43.50 -57.47
CA ASN A 174 40.61 -43.70 -56.33
C ASN A 174 41.24 -42.37 -55.92
N VAL A 175 40.78 -41.79 -54.80
CA VAL A 175 41.42 -40.64 -54.16
C VAL A 175 42.48 -41.20 -53.21
N ASN A 176 43.76 -41.19 -53.60
CA ASN A 176 44.82 -41.83 -52.81
C ASN A 176 45.30 -40.97 -51.64
N SER A 177 46.06 -41.59 -50.73
CA SER A 177 46.72 -40.90 -49.62
C SER A 177 47.60 -39.72 -50.10
N GLY A 178 47.46 -38.57 -49.44
CA GLY A 178 48.20 -37.34 -49.77
C GLY A 178 47.76 -36.65 -51.06
N SER A 179 46.66 -37.08 -51.70
CA SER A 179 46.07 -36.40 -52.86
C SER A 179 45.03 -35.36 -52.45
N THR A 180 44.64 -34.49 -53.39
CA THR A 180 43.58 -33.49 -53.18
C THR A 180 42.48 -33.64 -54.24
N ILE A 181 41.22 -33.50 -53.83
CA ILE A 181 40.08 -33.38 -54.75
C ILE A 181 39.28 -32.12 -54.40
N ARG A 182 38.92 -31.34 -55.43
CA ARG A 182 38.12 -30.11 -55.29
C ARG A 182 36.79 -30.22 -56.01
N THR A 183 35.75 -29.60 -55.45
CA THR A 183 34.43 -29.51 -56.06
C THR A 183 33.81 -28.13 -55.86
N SER A 184 33.23 -27.61 -56.94
CA SER A 184 32.31 -26.46 -56.95
C SER A 184 30.85 -26.90 -57.13
N ASN A 185 30.57 -28.21 -57.16
CA ASN A 185 29.22 -28.74 -57.28
C ASN A 185 28.43 -28.57 -55.97
N ALA A 186 27.16 -28.19 -56.06
CA ALA A 186 26.29 -27.95 -54.90
C ALA A 186 26.08 -29.21 -54.03
N ASN A 187 26.16 -30.41 -54.63
CA ASN A 187 25.94 -31.67 -53.93
C ASN A 187 27.23 -32.33 -53.40
N GLY A 188 28.39 -31.65 -53.51
CA GLY A 188 29.65 -32.13 -52.95
C GLY A 188 30.16 -33.43 -53.56
N PHE A 189 30.66 -34.32 -52.71
CA PHE A 189 31.15 -35.65 -53.08
C PHE A 189 30.16 -36.71 -52.61
N ALA A 190 29.92 -37.71 -53.46
CA ALA A 190 28.96 -38.75 -53.13
C ALA A 190 29.60 -40.11 -52.79
N ASN A 191 29.04 -40.84 -51.82
CA ASN A 191 29.41 -42.23 -51.51
C ASN A 191 28.71 -43.23 -52.43
N ALA A 192 27.38 -43.11 -52.52
CA ALA A 192 26.53 -44.02 -53.28
C ALA A 192 25.44 -43.28 -54.08
N SER A 193 25.20 -42.00 -53.78
CA SER A 193 24.21 -41.20 -54.52
C SER A 193 24.61 -40.98 -55.99
N SER A 194 23.62 -40.63 -56.81
CA SER A 194 23.76 -40.16 -58.20
C SER A 194 23.90 -38.64 -58.30
N SER A 195 24.25 -37.95 -57.21
CA SER A 195 24.43 -36.50 -57.14
C SER A 195 25.88 -36.14 -56.77
N GLY A 196 26.34 -34.92 -57.09
CA GLY A 196 27.70 -34.45 -56.76
C GLY A 196 28.73 -34.67 -57.87
N SER A 197 29.99 -34.30 -57.60
CA SER A 197 31.09 -34.33 -58.57
C SER A 197 31.63 -35.73 -58.87
N VAL A 198 31.30 -36.74 -58.05
CA VAL A 198 31.76 -38.11 -58.22
C VAL A 198 30.56 -39.04 -58.28
N GLN A 199 30.32 -39.61 -59.45
CA GLN A 199 29.19 -40.49 -59.77
C GLN A 199 29.67 -41.80 -60.42
N THR A 200 30.84 -42.28 -60.02
CA THR A 200 31.41 -43.57 -60.47
C THR A 200 30.75 -44.76 -59.75
N THR A 201 30.89 -45.96 -60.31
CA THR A 201 30.33 -47.22 -59.76
C THR A 201 31.07 -47.66 -58.49
N THR A 202 32.38 -47.46 -58.44
CA THR A 202 33.22 -47.73 -57.25
C THR A 202 33.97 -46.47 -56.87
N ARG A 203 33.99 -46.14 -55.57
CA ARG A 203 34.55 -44.89 -55.04
C ARG A 203 35.44 -45.23 -53.85
N THR A 204 36.73 -44.89 -53.95
CA THR A 204 37.68 -45.03 -52.85
C THR A 204 38.08 -43.66 -52.37
N TYR A 205 37.64 -43.31 -51.16
CA TYR A 205 37.98 -42.07 -50.47
C TYR A 205 38.99 -42.37 -49.37
N ASN A 206 40.22 -41.87 -49.50
CA ASN A 206 41.28 -42.16 -48.54
C ASN A 206 41.29 -41.15 -47.39
N SER A 207 41.47 -41.66 -46.17
CA SER A 207 41.51 -40.84 -44.96
C SER A 207 42.71 -39.90 -44.86
N ALA A 208 43.76 -40.07 -45.67
CA ALA A 208 44.90 -39.17 -45.73
C ALA A 208 44.83 -38.17 -46.91
N ALA A 209 43.67 -38.05 -47.57
CA ALA A 209 43.45 -37.09 -48.65
C ALA A 209 42.84 -35.76 -48.16
N THR A 210 42.92 -34.73 -49.00
CA THR A 210 42.29 -33.41 -48.78
C THR A 210 41.07 -33.24 -49.67
N TYR A 211 39.95 -32.85 -49.06
CA TYR A 211 38.65 -32.64 -49.72
C TYR A 211 38.30 -31.15 -49.66
N VAL A 212 38.21 -30.51 -50.82
CA VAL A 212 38.04 -29.06 -50.94
C VAL A 212 36.68 -28.71 -51.54
N PHE A 213 35.96 -27.81 -50.88
CA PHE A 213 34.70 -27.24 -51.35
C PHE A 213 34.93 -25.77 -51.74
N ASN A 214 35.06 -25.51 -53.04
CA ASN A 214 35.51 -24.24 -53.61
C ASN A 214 34.49 -23.63 -54.59
N GLY A 215 33.19 -23.81 -54.33
CA GLY A 215 32.12 -23.24 -55.14
C GLY A 215 31.85 -21.76 -54.89
N THR A 216 30.83 -21.23 -55.59
CA THR A 216 30.28 -19.87 -55.41
C THR A 216 28.81 -19.86 -54.99
N THR A 217 28.20 -21.06 -54.91
CA THR A 217 26.85 -21.29 -54.38
C THR A 217 26.94 -22.14 -53.12
N ASN A 218 25.85 -22.25 -52.35
CA ASN A 218 25.81 -23.20 -51.24
C ASN A 218 26.16 -24.61 -51.72
N GLN A 219 26.97 -25.30 -50.93
CA GLN A 219 27.35 -26.68 -51.15
C GLN A 219 26.97 -27.52 -49.95
N SER A 220 26.94 -28.82 -50.15
CA SER A 220 26.99 -29.78 -49.07
C SER A 220 28.27 -30.60 -49.18
N THR A 221 28.65 -31.28 -48.10
CA THR A 221 29.71 -32.29 -48.17
C THR A 221 29.32 -33.44 -49.09
N GLY A 222 28.02 -33.62 -49.35
CA GLY A 222 27.45 -34.83 -49.91
C GLY A 222 27.41 -35.97 -48.88
N ASP A 223 27.12 -37.17 -49.35
CA ASP A 223 26.96 -38.37 -48.52
C ASP A 223 28.26 -39.19 -48.38
N PHE A 224 29.40 -38.73 -48.92
CA PHE A 224 30.67 -39.50 -48.90
C PHE A 224 31.18 -39.86 -47.50
N PHE A 225 30.69 -39.19 -46.46
CA PHE A 225 30.99 -39.51 -45.07
C PHE A 225 30.20 -40.72 -44.51
N LEU A 226 29.16 -41.25 -45.18
CA LEU A 226 28.30 -42.32 -44.63
C LEU A 226 28.99 -43.68 -44.41
N GLY A 227 30.10 -43.96 -45.10
CA GLY A 227 30.76 -45.28 -45.06
C GLY A 227 29.80 -46.47 -45.28
N THR A 228 30.25 -47.70 -45.03
CA THR A 228 29.40 -48.90 -45.12
C THR A 228 28.99 -49.45 -43.75
N THR A 229 29.71 -49.09 -42.69
CA THR A 229 29.47 -49.50 -41.29
C THR A 229 29.87 -48.44 -40.26
N THR A 230 30.83 -47.56 -40.59
CA THR A 230 31.26 -46.40 -39.79
C THR A 230 31.56 -45.22 -40.72
N PRO A 231 31.48 -43.96 -40.25
CA PRO A 231 31.77 -42.81 -41.09
C PRO A 231 33.18 -42.83 -41.68
N ASN A 232 33.33 -42.36 -42.93
CA ASN A 232 34.64 -42.27 -43.57
C ASN A 232 35.45 -41.11 -42.97
N ASN A 233 36.48 -41.41 -42.17
CA ASN A 233 37.35 -40.37 -41.60
C ASN A 233 38.28 -39.78 -42.67
N VAL A 234 38.64 -38.50 -42.51
CA VAL A 234 39.45 -37.75 -43.49
C VAL A 234 40.56 -36.95 -42.83
N SER A 235 41.59 -36.60 -43.59
CA SER A 235 42.71 -35.81 -43.09
C SER A 235 42.27 -34.37 -43.04
N THR A 236 41.89 -33.82 -44.19
CA THR A 236 41.61 -32.39 -44.30
C THR A 236 40.29 -32.16 -45.02
N ILE A 237 39.39 -31.42 -44.36
CA ILE A 237 38.24 -30.78 -44.98
C ILE A 237 38.62 -29.31 -45.17
N GLU A 238 38.69 -28.85 -46.42
CA GLU A 238 38.93 -27.44 -46.75
C GLU A 238 37.64 -26.79 -47.26
N ILE A 239 37.26 -25.69 -46.61
CA ILE A 239 36.16 -24.82 -47.02
C ILE A 239 36.76 -23.57 -47.65
N ALA A 240 36.61 -23.49 -48.97
CA ALA A 240 37.15 -22.44 -49.82
C ALA A 240 36.05 -21.82 -50.71
N ASN A 241 34.80 -21.87 -50.23
CA ASN A 241 33.65 -21.36 -50.99
C ASN A 241 33.70 -19.82 -51.01
N THR A 242 33.79 -19.23 -52.19
CA THR A 242 33.92 -17.78 -52.37
C THR A 242 32.61 -17.11 -52.74
N GLY A 243 31.47 -17.79 -52.54
CA GLY A 243 30.15 -17.20 -52.69
C GLY A 243 29.94 -16.01 -51.76
N THR A 244 28.98 -15.16 -52.10
CA THR A 244 28.48 -14.13 -51.18
C THR A 244 27.33 -14.70 -50.34
N SER A 245 27.15 -14.22 -49.11
CA SER A 245 26.00 -14.59 -48.29
C SER A 245 24.68 -14.28 -49.04
N PRO A 246 23.68 -15.20 -49.04
CA PRO A 246 23.58 -16.44 -48.26
C PRO A 246 24.10 -17.71 -48.97
N ASN A 247 24.79 -17.56 -50.11
CA ASN A 247 25.21 -18.63 -51.02
C ASN A 247 26.65 -19.11 -50.80
N ASN A 248 27.16 -19.00 -49.56
CA ASN A 248 28.55 -19.25 -49.22
C ASN A 248 28.74 -20.32 -48.13
N ILE A 249 27.72 -21.16 -47.90
CA ILE A 249 27.67 -22.16 -46.84
C ILE A 249 28.00 -23.55 -47.42
N VAL A 250 28.84 -24.32 -46.72
CA VAL A 250 29.09 -25.74 -46.96
C VAL A 250 28.53 -26.54 -45.78
N THR A 251 27.49 -27.33 -46.02
CA THR A 251 26.78 -28.08 -44.97
C THR A 251 27.21 -29.54 -44.90
N LEU A 252 27.56 -30.01 -43.70
CA LEU A 252 27.79 -31.43 -43.42
C LEU A 252 26.44 -32.17 -43.34
N LEU A 253 26.30 -33.23 -44.14
CA LEU A 253 25.07 -34.03 -44.19
C LEU A 253 25.07 -35.26 -43.29
N VAL A 254 26.23 -35.61 -42.70
CA VAL A 254 26.42 -36.83 -41.93
C VAL A 254 27.07 -36.49 -40.60
N SER A 255 26.44 -36.89 -39.49
CA SER A 255 27.00 -36.74 -38.15
C SER A 255 28.04 -37.82 -37.83
N GLY A 256 29.06 -37.46 -37.06
CA GLY A 256 30.09 -38.37 -36.54
C GLY A 256 31.40 -38.54 -37.34
N PRO A 257 31.61 -38.03 -38.58
CA PRO A 257 32.89 -38.23 -39.23
C PRO A 257 34.02 -37.52 -38.49
N THR A 258 35.23 -38.08 -38.54
CA THR A 258 36.42 -37.49 -37.93
C THR A 258 37.32 -36.87 -38.99
N ALA A 259 37.67 -35.60 -38.81
CA ALA A 259 38.68 -34.89 -39.58
C ALA A 259 39.93 -34.63 -38.72
N THR A 260 41.13 -34.76 -39.30
CA THR A 260 42.35 -34.30 -38.62
C THR A 260 42.51 -32.79 -38.71
N THR A 261 42.01 -32.16 -39.78
CA THR A 261 42.06 -30.72 -39.99
C THR A 261 40.77 -30.24 -40.63
N LEU A 262 40.12 -29.26 -40.00
CA LEU A 262 39.11 -28.40 -40.63
C LEU A 262 39.79 -27.08 -40.99
N ARG A 263 39.92 -26.81 -42.29
CA ARG A 263 40.58 -25.60 -42.81
C ARG A 263 39.56 -24.69 -43.48
N LEU A 264 39.43 -23.48 -42.98
CA LEU A 264 38.48 -22.47 -43.44
C LEU A 264 39.28 -21.34 -44.10
N THR A 265 39.22 -21.26 -45.42
CA THR A 265 39.92 -20.22 -46.19
C THR A 265 38.95 -19.21 -46.80
N ALA A 266 37.69 -19.58 -47.03
CA ALA A 266 36.60 -18.71 -47.44
C ALA A 266 35.24 -19.34 -47.08
N GLY A 267 34.18 -18.53 -47.02
CA GLY A 267 32.81 -19.03 -46.81
C GLY A 267 32.53 -19.50 -45.38
N LEU A 268 31.38 -20.16 -45.18
CA LEU A 268 30.93 -20.70 -43.90
C LEU A 268 30.85 -22.22 -43.92
N PHE A 269 31.37 -22.88 -42.89
CA PHE A 269 31.12 -24.30 -42.65
C PHE A 269 29.95 -24.48 -41.69
N SER A 270 28.90 -25.19 -42.09
CA SER A 270 27.80 -25.55 -41.20
C SER A 270 27.84 -27.05 -40.93
N SER A 271 27.99 -27.45 -39.66
CA SER A 271 27.94 -28.89 -39.37
C SER A 271 26.51 -29.46 -39.49
N GLY A 272 25.49 -28.60 -39.49
CA GLY A 272 24.08 -28.99 -39.56
C GLY A 272 23.46 -29.17 -38.17
N ALA A 273 22.19 -28.80 -38.00
CA ALA A 273 21.51 -28.94 -36.72
C ALA A 273 21.50 -30.41 -36.24
N GLY A 274 21.98 -30.66 -35.01
CA GLY A 274 22.07 -32.00 -34.44
C GLY A 274 23.24 -32.86 -34.93
N ASN A 275 24.01 -32.38 -35.91
CA ASN A 275 25.17 -33.09 -36.42
C ASN A 275 26.44 -32.70 -35.65
N VAL A 276 27.40 -33.62 -35.64
CA VAL A 276 28.71 -33.47 -35.00
C VAL A 276 29.80 -33.72 -36.04
N LEU A 277 30.73 -32.77 -36.19
CA LEU A 277 32.02 -33.03 -36.81
C LEU A 277 33.06 -33.32 -35.71
N ASN A 278 33.69 -34.48 -35.76
CA ASN A 278 34.77 -34.82 -34.84
C ASN A 278 36.11 -34.27 -35.37
N ILE A 279 36.89 -33.64 -34.50
CA ILE A 279 38.30 -33.30 -34.72
C ILE A 279 39.13 -34.36 -33.99
N GLY A 280 39.95 -35.09 -34.75
CA GLY A 280 40.77 -36.17 -34.23
C GLY A 280 41.85 -35.67 -33.26
N THR A 281 42.53 -36.61 -32.58
CA THR A 281 43.63 -36.29 -31.67
C THR A 281 44.78 -35.60 -32.40
N ASN A 282 45.31 -34.54 -31.79
CA ASN A 282 46.25 -33.57 -32.37
C ASN A 282 45.70 -32.85 -33.62
N GLY A 283 44.38 -32.79 -33.76
CA GLY A 283 43.72 -32.18 -34.90
C GLY A 283 43.63 -30.66 -34.84
N PHE A 284 43.37 -30.04 -35.99
CA PHE A 284 43.41 -28.59 -36.18
C PHE A 284 42.06 -28.04 -36.67
N VAL A 285 41.65 -26.90 -36.13
CA VAL A 285 40.64 -26.03 -36.73
C VAL A 285 41.34 -24.72 -37.09
N THR A 286 41.56 -24.47 -38.38
CA THR A 286 42.28 -23.28 -38.86
C THR A 286 41.36 -22.33 -39.61
N ASN A 287 41.24 -21.07 -39.16
CA ASN A 287 40.46 -20.05 -39.87
C ASN A 287 41.35 -18.93 -40.44
N ASN A 288 41.47 -18.89 -41.76
CA ASN A 288 42.31 -17.95 -42.52
C ASN A 288 41.49 -17.13 -43.55
N GLY A 289 40.20 -16.89 -43.30
CA GLY A 289 39.34 -16.11 -44.19
C GLY A 289 37.91 -16.62 -44.38
N GLY A 290 37.54 -17.72 -43.72
CA GLY A 290 36.16 -18.22 -43.65
C GLY A 290 35.57 -18.05 -42.25
N ASN A 291 34.59 -18.89 -41.91
CA ASN A 291 34.19 -19.15 -40.52
C ASN A 291 33.37 -20.44 -40.40
N ILE A 292 33.01 -20.82 -39.18
CA ILE A 292 31.96 -21.82 -38.92
C ILE A 292 30.64 -21.07 -38.72
N ASP A 293 29.56 -21.64 -39.24
CA ASP A 293 28.22 -21.13 -39.09
C ASP A 293 27.81 -21.20 -37.61
N SER A 294 27.55 -20.04 -37.02
CA SER A 294 27.15 -19.90 -35.62
C SER A 294 25.63 -19.75 -35.43
N SER A 295 24.85 -19.80 -36.51
CA SER A 295 23.39 -19.72 -36.47
C SER A 295 22.77 -21.01 -35.89
N SER A 296 21.44 -21.08 -35.81
CA SER A 296 20.73 -22.24 -35.23
C SER A 296 20.97 -23.56 -35.97
N ILE A 297 21.49 -23.51 -37.19
CA ILE A 297 21.83 -24.70 -37.99
C ILE A 297 23.30 -25.11 -37.88
N GLY A 298 24.13 -24.39 -37.12
CA GLY A 298 25.59 -24.55 -37.08
C GLY A 298 26.16 -25.85 -36.49
N GLY A 299 25.32 -26.64 -35.80
CA GLY A 299 25.68 -27.93 -35.18
C GLY A 299 26.87 -27.88 -34.21
N THR A 300 27.58 -29.01 -34.05
CA THR A 300 28.64 -29.20 -33.04
C THR A 300 29.99 -29.57 -33.64
N ILE A 301 31.06 -28.91 -33.17
CA ILE A 301 32.45 -29.34 -33.39
C ILE A 301 32.96 -30.04 -32.14
N SER A 302 33.43 -31.27 -32.27
CA SER A 302 33.77 -32.13 -31.14
C SER A 302 35.24 -32.54 -31.20
N PHE A 303 36.06 -32.05 -30.28
CA PHE A 303 37.44 -32.49 -30.13
C PHE A 303 37.47 -33.82 -29.37
N VAL A 304 37.89 -34.89 -30.04
CA VAL A 304 37.93 -36.25 -29.47
C VAL A 304 39.16 -36.43 -28.57
N GLY A 305 40.23 -35.67 -28.81
CA GLY A 305 41.48 -35.64 -28.04
C GLY A 305 42.09 -34.24 -28.04
N ALA A 306 43.37 -34.14 -27.71
CA ALA A 306 44.10 -32.87 -27.78
C ALA A 306 43.94 -32.23 -29.18
N GLY A 307 43.85 -30.91 -29.25
CA GLY A 307 43.57 -30.21 -30.51
C GLY A 307 44.13 -28.81 -30.53
N THR A 308 43.99 -28.12 -31.66
CA THR A 308 44.43 -26.72 -31.80
C THR A 308 43.44 -25.94 -32.64
N VAL A 309 42.93 -24.84 -32.11
CA VAL A 309 42.26 -23.79 -32.88
C VAL A 309 43.32 -22.75 -33.24
N ASN A 310 43.42 -22.35 -34.50
CA ASN A 310 44.38 -21.33 -34.94
C ASN A 310 43.88 -20.60 -36.19
N GLY A 311 44.65 -19.65 -36.69
CA GLY A 311 44.41 -18.97 -37.95
C GLY A 311 44.62 -17.46 -37.87
N THR A 312 44.49 -16.78 -39.00
CA THR A 312 44.63 -15.32 -39.09
C THR A 312 43.33 -14.57 -38.72
N THR A 313 42.20 -15.27 -38.65
CA THR A 313 40.88 -14.72 -38.29
C THR A 313 40.27 -15.51 -37.14
N ALA A 314 39.53 -14.85 -36.25
CA ALA A 314 38.85 -15.52 -35.14
C ALA A 314 37.80 -16.52 -35.65
N THR A 315 37.77 -17.71 -35.06
CA THR A 315 36.77 -18.74 -35.36
C THR A 315 35.55 -18.56 -34.46
N THR A 316 34.35 -18.58 -35.01
CA THR A 316 33.12 -18.61 -34.23
C THR A 316 32.57 -20.03 -34.24
N PHE A 317 32.36 -20.63 -33.07
CA PHE A 317 31.68 -21.91 -32.93
C PHE A 317 30.23 -21.71 -32.52
N ARG A 318 29.32 -22.56 -33.04
CA ARG A 318 28.00 -22.70 -32.44
C ARG A 318 28.10 -23.52 -31.16
N ASN A 319 28.37 -24.82 -31.28
CA ASN A 319 28.57 -25.71 -30.13
C ASN A 319 29.95 -26.38 -30.23
N VAL A 320 30.62 -26.53 -29.09
CA VAL A 320 31.93 -27.18 -28.98
C VAL A 320 31.92 -28.22 -27.88
N ASN A 321 32.41 -29.42 -28.17
CA ASN A 321 32.62 -30.47 -27.18
C ASN A 321 34.13 -30.74 -27.03
N ILE A 322 34.62 -30.81 -25.80
CA ILE A 322 36.00 -31.15 -25.46
C ILE A 322 35.97 -32.48 -24.70
N ASN A 323 36.21 -33.58 -25.41
CA ASN A 323 36.03 -34.93 -24.84
C ASN A 323 37.26 -35.45 -24.10
N ALA A 324 38.47 -35.14 -24.58
CA ALA A 324 39.71 -35.54 -23.94
C ALA A 324 40.86 -34.62 -24.38
N GLY A 325 41.90 -34.51 -23.55
CA GLY A 325 43.12 -33.76 -23.89
C GLY A 325 42.93 -32.23 -23.92
N ALA A 326 44.05 -31.51 -24.04
CA ALA A 326 44.04 -30.06 -24.08
C ALA A 326 43.76 -29.54 -25.50
N VAL A 327 42.80 -28.64 -25.64
CA VAL A 327 42.59 -27.88 -26.87
C VAL A 327 43.29 -26.53 -26.75
N ASN A 328 44.27 -26.34 -27.64
CA ASN A 328 45.04 -25.11 -27.71
C ASN A 328 44.20 -23.99 -28.34
N ILE A 329 44.05 -22.88 -27.63
CA ILE A 329 43.27 -21.70 -28.04
C ILE A 329 44.26 -20.54 -28.18
N PRO A 330 44.25 -19.81 -29.31
CA PRO A 330 45.19 -18.74 -29.55
C PRO A 330 44.88 -17.53 -28.65
N ILE A 331 45.87 -16.67 -28.44
CA ILE A 331 45.74 -15.41 -27.70
C ILE A 331 45.64 -14.21 -28.66
N GLY A 332 45.04 -13.10 -28.21
CA GLY A 332 44.95 -11.85 -28.98
C GLY A 332 43.71 -11.75 -29.89
N ALA A 333 43.87 -11.19 -31.09
CA ALA A 333 42.73 -10.88 -31.99
C ALA A 333 42.01 -12.10 -32.57
N THR A 334 42.62 -13.29 -32.47
CA THR A 334 42.14 -14.54 -33.09
C THR A 334 41.45 -15.48 -32.11
N ILE A 335 41.24 -15.04 -30.86
CA ILE A 335 40.51 -15.82 -29.85
C ILE A 335 39.12 -16.20 -30.38
N PRO A 336 38.73 -17.47 -30.35
CA PRO A 336 37.45 -17.93 -30.87
C PRO A 336 36.27 -17.50 -30.01
N LEU A 337 35.10 -17.35 -30.64
CA LEU A 337 33.82 -17.07 -29.97
C LEU A 337 32.98 -18.34 -29.91
N VAL A 338 32.49 -18.72 -28.73
CA VAL A 338 31.47 -19.75 -28.56
C VAL A 338 30.11 -19.08 -28.42
N ALA A 339 29.24 -19.24 -29.43
CA ALA A 339 27.93 -18.60 -29.46
C ALA A 339 26.82 -19.41 -28.75
N GLY A 340 26.94 -20.75 -28.76
CA GLY A 340 26.04 -21.70 -28.11
C GLY A 340 26.74 -22.41 -26.95
N SER A 341 26.87 -23.73 -26.98
CA SER A 341 27.45 -24.46 -25.85
C SER A 341 28.96 -24.73 -25.98
N LEU A 342 29.65 -24.69 -24.84
CA LEU A 342 30.98 -25.30 -24.66
C LEU A 342 30.85 -26.40 -23.61
N GLN A 343 31.02 -27.66 -24.02
CA GLN A 343 30.94 -28.83 -23.13
C GLN A 343 32.33 -29.39 -22.83
N ILE A 344 32.64 -29.58 -21.54
CA ILE A 344 33.85 -30.24 -21.06
C ILE A 344 33.47 -31.63 -20.54
N ASN A 345 33.86 -32.68 -21.27
CA ASN A 345 33.54 -34.08 -20.93
C ASN A 345 34.77 -34.88 -20.42
N GLY A 346 35.98 -34.35 -20.54
CA GLY A 346 37.22 -35.04 -20.12
C GLY A 346 38.55 -34.43 -20.59
N GLY A 347 38.52 -33.20 -21.13
CA GLY A 347 39.69 -32.44 -21.57
C GLY A 347 39.67 -31.00 -21.04
N ASN A 348 40.49 -30.10 -21.56
CA ASN A 348 40.56 -28.70 -21.11
C ASN A 348 40.91 -27.72 -22.23
N LEU A 349 40.78 -26.42 -21.96
CA LEU A 349 41.31 -25.36 -22.80
C LEU A 349 42.60 -24.79 -22.21
N THR A 350 43.49 -24.35 -23.11
CA THR A 350 44.73 -23.64 -22.73
C THR A 350 44.50 -22.17 -22.42
N ASN A 351 43.47 -21.55 -23.01
CA ASN A 351 43.06 -20.15 -22.83
C ASN A 351 41.52 -20.04 -22.94
N PRO A 352 40.87 -19.07 -22.28
CA PRO A 352 39.42 -18.89 -22.40
C PRO A 352 39.03 -18.45 -23.83
N PRO A 353 37.89 -18.94 -24.36
CA PRO A 353 37.28 -18.35 -25.54
C PRO A 353 36.55 -17.04 -25.18
N LYS A 354 36.04 -16.36 -26.21
CA LYS A 354 34.97 -15.38 -26.04
C LYS A 354 33.65 -16.13 -25.92
N TYR A 355 32.75 -15.61 -25.09
CA TYR A 355 31.44 -16.19 -24.87
C TYR A 355 30.35 -15.29 -25.45
N GLY A 356 29.43 -15.87 -26.22
CA GLY A 356 28.26 -15.18 -26.77
C GLY A 356 27.15 -14.99 -25.73
N SER A 357 26.15 -14.16 -26.05
CA SER A 357 25.08 -13.78 -25.10
C SER A 357 24.09 -14.90 -24.78
N ALA A 358 24.07 -15.93 -25.62
CA ALA A 358 23.28 -17.14 -25.39
C ALA A 358 24.16 -18.34 -24.99
N SER A 359 25.44 -18.10 -24.71
CA SER A 359 26.38 -19.20 -24.52
C SER A 359 26.22 -19.90 -23.17
N THR A 360 26.53 -21.21 -23.15
CA THR A 360 26.50 -22.00 -21.92
C THR A 360 27.75 -22.86 -21.82
N LEU A 361 28.51 -22.69 -20.75
CA LEU A 361 29.63 -23.56 -20.38
C LEU A 361 29.12 -24.71 -19.52
N ILE A 362 29.34 -25.95 -19.94
CA ILE A 362 28.80 -27.16 -19.30
C ILE A 362 29.95 -28.08 -18.90
N TYR A 363 30.01 -28.47 -17.64
CA TYR A 363 30.95 -29.46 -17.12
C TYR A 363 30.21 -30.78 -16.86
N ASN A 364 30.54 -31.83 -17.61
CA ASN A 364 29.91 -33.16 -17.52
C ASN A 364 30.82 -34.20 -16.82
N THR A 365 31.84 -33.74 -16.10
CA THR A 365 32.80 -34.60 -15.42
C THR A 365 33.48 -33.83 -14.30
N SER A 366 34.10 -34.53 -13.36
CA SER A 366 34.92 -33.89 -12.33
C SER A 366 36.09 -33.13 -12.96
N TYR A 367 36.33 -31.92 -12.47
CA TYR A 367 37.23 -30.99 -13.13
C TYR A 367 37.84 -30.01 -12.13
N ASP A 368 39.13 -29.69 -12.30
CA ASP A 368 39.96 -28.96 -11.33
C ASP A 368 40.64 -27.72 -11.92
N ARG A 369 40.39 -27.39 -13.19
CA ARG A 369 40.96 -26.23 -13.88
C ARG A 369 39.92 -25.12 -14.13
N TYR A 370 40.40 -23.90 -14.33
CA TYR A 370 39.56 -22.70 -14.28
C TYR A 370 39.76 -21.72 -15.44
N VAL A 371 40.59 -22.07 -16.43
CA VAL A 371 40.97 -21.14 -17.49
C VAL A 371 39.76 -20.74 -18.33
N GLU A 372 38.79 -21.64 -18.48
CA GLU A 372 37.52 -21.45 -19.18
C GLU A 372 36.57 -20.48 -18.46
N TRP A 373 36.82 -20.23 -17.18
CA TRP A 373 35.95 -19.42 -16.32
C TRP A 373 36.69 -18.20 -15.74
N ASN A 374 37.74 -17.70 -16.42
CA ASN A 374 38.60 -16.63 -15.93
C ASN A 374 38.47 -15.30 -16.71
N TYR A 375 38.92 -14.22 -16.07
CA TYR A 375 38.90 -12.82 -16.49
C TYR A 375 40.10 -12.41 -17.35
N VAL A 376 39.84 -11.76 -18.50
CA VAL A 376 40.78 -10.80 -19.11
C VAL A 376 40.01 -9.53 -19.49
N GLY A 377 39.77 -8.66 -18.50
CA GLY A 377 39.17 -7.34 -18.68
C GLY A 377 37.64 -7.32 -18.58
N ILE A 378 37.10 -6.14 -18.24
CA ILE A 378 35.69 -5.80 -17.96
C ILE A 378 34.78 -5.91 -19.21
N GLY A 379 35.09 -6.85 -20.09
CA GLY A 379 34.46 -6.97 -21.40
C GLY A 379 33.05 -7.48 -21.28
N THR A 380 32.12 -6.66 -21.77
CA THR A 380 30.82 -7.07 -22.28
C THR A 380 30.95 -8.37 -23.09
N ILE A 381 29.96 -9.24 -22.96
CA ILE A 381 29.78 -10.48 -23.72
C ILE A 381 30.29 -10.33 -25.17
N ALA A 382 31.04 -11.33 -25.65
CA ALA A 382 31.56 -11.43 -27.01
C ALA A 382 32.62 -10.38 -27.43
N THR A 383 33.05 -9.44 -26.58
CA THR A 383 34.07 -8.44 -26.94
C THR A 383 35.50 -8.90 -26.60
N SER A 384 35.73 -9.38 -25.38
CA SER A 384 37.00 -9.97 -24.91
C SER A 384 36.83 -11.43 -24.49
N ALA A 385 37.94 -12.14 -24.31
CA ALA A 385 37.91 -13.42 -23.59
C ALA A 385 37.56 -13.16 -22.12
N GLY A 386 36.79 -14.04 -21.51
CA GLY A 386 36.30 -13.77 -20.18
C GLY A 386 35.27 -14.77 -19.72
N TYR A 387 34.27 -14.24 -19.01
CA TYR A 387 33.27 -15.03 -18.33
C TYR A 387 32.22 -15.63 -19.29
N PRO A 388 31.80 -16.89 -19.04
CA PRO A 388 30.66 -17.48 -19.73
C PRO A 388 29.38 -16.70 -19.43
N ASN A 389 28.41 -16.75 -20.35
CA ASN A 389 27.09 -16.22 -20.06
C ASN A 389 26.40 -17.13 -19.03
N ASN A 390 26.07 -18.36 -19.39
CA ASN A 390 25.54 -19.35 -18.44
C ASN A 390 26.59 -20.40 -18.09
N VAL A 391 26.52 -20.95 -16.88
CA VAL A 391 27.36 -22.08 -16.43
C VAL A 391 26.46 -23.20 -15.90
N THR A 392 26.77 -24.43 -16.27
CA THR A 392 26.09 -25.63 -15.75
C THR A 392 27.12 -26.63 -15.28
N ILE A 393 27.09 -26.96 -13.99
CA ILE A 393 27.78 -28.13 -13.46
C ILE A 393 26.79 -29.29 -13.58
N ALA A 394 26.99 -30.12 -14.61
CA ALA A 394 26.02 -31.12 -15.01
C ALA A 394 26.24 -32.48 -14.31
N ASP A 395 27.50 -32.83 -14.03
CA ASP A 395 27.88 -34.08 -13.36
C ASP A 395 29.27 -33.93 -12.68
N GLY A 396 29.54 -34.75 -11.68
CA GLY A 396 30.81 -34.80 -10.96
C GLY A 396 31.06 -33.64 -10.00
N THR A 397 32.33 -33.51 -9.60
CA THR A 397 32.80 -32.43 -8.71
C THR A 397 33.65 -31.44 -9.49
N PHE A 398 33.18 -30.20 -9.58
CA PHE A 398 33.93 -29.08 -10.12
C PHE A 398 34.57 -28.29 -8.97
N ASP A 399 35.88 -28.39 -8.84
CA ASP A 399 36.64 -27.64 -7.85
C ASP A 399 37.19 -26.34 -8.48
N VAL A 400 36.72 -25.21 -7.98
CA VAL A 400 37.21 -23.88 -8.36
C VAL A 400 38.48 -23.55 -7.55
N TYR A 401 39.64 -23.98 -8.03
CA TYR A 401 40.91 -23.62 -7.42
C TYR A 401 41.39 -22.23 -7.87
N ASN A 402 41.80 -21.37 -6.92
CA ASN A 402 42.55 -20.14 -7.21
C ASN A 402 43.96 -20.24 -6.65
N ASN A 403 44.95 -20.46 -7.52
CA ASN A 403 46.36 -20.46 -7.12
C ASN A 403 46.98 -19.10 -7.45
N ALA A 404 46.91 -18.19 -6.46
CA ALA A 404 47.75 -16.99 -6.28
C ALA A 404 47.39 -15.62 -6.92
N THR A 405 46.47 -15.46 -7.88
CA THR A 405 46.30 -14.15 -8.58
C THR A 405 45.14 -13.27 -8.13
N GLY A 406 44.20 -13.75 -7.30
CA GLY A 406 43.08 -12.93 -6.80
C GLY A 406 42.08 -12.48 -7.89
N GLU A 407 42.12 -13.11 -9.06
CA GLU A 407 41.23 -12.78 -10.18
C GLU A 407 39.79 -13.23 -9.87
N ALA A 408 38.82 -12.32 -10.00
CA ALA A 408 37.41 -12.62 -9.79
C ALA A 408 36.91 -13.71 -10.75
N ARG A 409 35.81 -14.38 -10.35
CA ARG A 409 35.09 -15.33 -11.19
C ARG A 409 33.67 -14.82 -11.37
N ALA A 410 33.12 -14.93 -12.57
CA ALA A 410 31.74 -14.55 -12.79
C ALA A 410 31.10 -15.35 -13.91
N CYS A 411 29.78 -15.42 -13.93
CA CYS A 411 29.00 -15.69 -15.13
C CYS A 411 28.00 -14.54 -15.31
N ASN A 412 27.73 -14.14 -16.54
CA ASN A 412 26.83 -13.00 -16.78
C ASN A 412 25.35 -13.36 -16.61
N GLY A 413 25.01 -14.63 -16.76
CA GLY A 413 23.66 -15.16 -16.63
C GLY A 413 23.55 -16.16 -15.49
N THR A 414 22.86 -17.28 -15.74
CA THR A 414 22.51 -18.27 -14.70
C THR A 414 23.64 -19.27 -14.45
N LEU A 415 23.87 -19.56 -13.16
CA LEU A 415 24.69 -20.67 -12.68
C LEU A 415 23.79 -21.80 -12.19
N THR A 416 23.86 -22.96 -12.84
CA THR A 416 23.08 -24.16 -12.50
C THR A 416 23.98 -25.27 -12.01
N ILE A 417 23.63 -25.89 -10.88
CA ILE A 417 24.21 -27.13 -10.38
C ILE A 417 23.13 -28.20 -10.46
N ASN A 418 23.34 -29.18 -11.33
CA ASN A 418 22.38 -30.27 -11.55
C ASN A 418 22.38 -31.27 -10.39
N ASN A 419 21.48 -32.25 -10.47
CA ASN A 419 21.38 -33.30 -9.47
C ASN A 419 22.72 -34.04 -9.30
N ASP A 420 23.06 -34.34 -8.05
CA ASP A 420 24.31 -35.03 -7.64
C ASP A 420 25.62 -34.30 -8.00
N ALA A 421 25.56 -33.16 -8.69
CA ALA A 421 26.73 -32.39 -9.08
C ALA A 421 27.20 -31.49 -7.94
N ILE A 422 28.52 -31.27 -7.85
CA ILE A 422 29.14 -30.49 -6.77
C ILE A 422 29.96 -29.36 -7.36
N LEU A 423 29.69 -28.13 -6.93
CA LEU A 423 30.53 -26.95 -7.13
C LEU A 423 31.26 -26.63 -5.83
N ASN A 424 32.57 -26.83 -5.79
CA ASN A 424 33.41 -26.52 -4.64
C ASN A 424 34.24 -25.28 -4.93
N CYS A 425 33.96 -24.18 -4.23
CA CYS A 425 34.74 -22.94 -4.29
C CYS A 425 35.84 -22.89 -3.21
N ASN A 426 36.34 -24.06 -2.82
CA ASN A 426 37.31 -24.23 -1.74
C ASN A 426 38.59 -23.46 -2.06
N ASN A 427 39.05 -22.62 -1.14
CA ASN A 427 40.25 -21.78 -1.30
C ASN A 427 40.16 -20.65 -2.34
N MET A 428 38.95 -20.29 -2.81
CA MET A 428 38.78 -19.05 -3.56
C MET A 428 39.04 -17.84 -2.66
N ASN A 429 39.85 -16.89 -3.11
CA ASN A 429 40.20 -15.65 -2.40
C ASN A 429 39.68 -14.38 -3.11
N SER A 430 38.74 -14.55 -4.02
CA SER A 430 38.18 -13.51 -4.88
C SER A 430 36.67 -13.72 -5.00
N THR A 431 35.92 -12.64 -5.18
CA THR A 431 34.46 -12.70 -5.31
C THR A 431 34.03 -13.58 -6.49
N LEU A 432 32.98 -14.38 -6.27
CA LEU A 432 32.24 -15.07 -7.33
C LEU A 432 30.93 -14.32 -7.59
N THR A 433 30.71 -13.86 -8.82
CA THR A 433 29.50 -13.12 -9.22
C THR A 433 28.64 -13.92 -10.19
N VAL A 434 27.39 -14.17 -9.83
CA VAL A 434 26.36 -14.73 -10.71
C VAL A 434 25.48 -13.58 -11.19
N GLY A 435 25.50 -13.32 -12.49
CA GLY A 435 24.85 -12.15 -13.09
C GLY A 435 23.33 -12.23 -13.14
N ASP A 436 22.76 -13.44 -13.19
CA ASP A 436 21.32 -13.70 -13.03
C ASP A 436 21.07 -14.63 -11.82
N ASN A 437 20.53 -15.82 -12.07
CA ASN A 437 20.06 -16.75 -11.05
C ASN A 437 21.12 -17.78 -10.64
N LEU A 438 21.08 -18.20 -9.37
CA LEU A 438 21.77 -19.40 -8.88
C LEU A 438 20.74 -20.50 -8.63
N VAL A 439 20.87 -21.63 -9.31
CA VAL A 439 19.97 -22.78 -9.22
C VAL A 439 20.75 -24.00 -8.74
N ILE A 440 20.35 -24.57 -7.60
CA ILE A 440 20.93 -25.79 -7.03
C ILE A 440 19.85 -26.86 -7.04
N ALA A 441 19.96 -27.83 -7.95
CA ALA A 441 18.98 -28.89 -8.09
C ALA A 441 19.07 -29.92 -6.94
N ILE A 442 18.13 -30.87 -6.90
CA ILE A 442 18.01 -31.87 -5.82
C ILE A 442 19.33 -32.65 -5.71
N ASP A 443 19.85 -32.83 -4.50
CA ASP A 443 21.13 -33.50 -4.22
C ASP A 443 22.38 -32.83 -4.84
N GLY A 444 22.23 -31.73 -5.58
CA GLY A 444 23.33 -30.88 -6.00
C GLY A 444 23.90 -30.08 -4.83
N SER A 445 25.17 -29.68 -4.90
CA SER A 445 25.85 -28.99 -3.80
C SER A 445 26.69 -27.81 -4.28
N PHE A 446 26.46 -26.63 -3.70
CA PHE A 446 27.37 -25.49 -3.77
C PHE A 446 28.09 -25.36 -2.44
N ASN A 447 29.41 -25.53 -2.43
CA ASN A 447 30.22 -25.39 -1.22
C ASN A 447 31.23 -24.26 -1.34
N MET A 448 31.08 -23.21 -0.52
CA MET A 448 32.10 -22.17 -0.37
C MET A 448 33.22 -22.61 0.58
N ASN A 449 32.92 -23.41 1.62
CA ASN A 449 33.84 -23.95 2.63
C ASN A 449 34.85 -22.94 3.23
N THR A 450 35.99 -22.71 2.59
CA THR A 450 37.08 -21.81 3.04
C THR A 450 37.27 -20.59 2.14
N MET A 451 36.30 -20.29 1.28
CA MET A 451 36.32 -19.12 0.41
C MET A 451 36.44 -17.82 1.22
N SER A 452 37.51 -17.04 1.02
CA SER A 452 37.82 -15.81 1.76
C SER A 452 37.27 -14.54 1.09
N ALA A 453 36.22 -14.70 0.29
CA ALA A 453 35.55 -13.62 -0.44
C ALA A 453 34.06 -13.90 -0.60
N ALA A 454 33.29 -12.88 -0.97
CA ALA A 454 31.84 -12.97 -1.05
C ALA A 454 31.33 -13.77 -2.26
N LEU A 455 30.13 -14.31 -2.12
CA LEU A 455 29.28 -14.72 -3.24
C LEU A 455 28.30 -13.60 -3.54
N ILE A 456 28.21 -13.17 -4.80
CA ILE A 456 27.21 -12.20 -5.26
C ILE A 456 26.29 -12.90 -6.25
N VAL A 457 24.98 -12.84 -6.02
CA VAL A 457 23.94 -13.28 -6.96
C VAL A 457 23.03 -12.10 -7.24
N ASN A 458 23.03 -11.60 -8.47
CA ASN A 458 22.35 -10.36 -8.82
C ASN A 458 20.82 -10.53 -8.98
N ASP A 459 20.33 -11.76 -9.23
CA ASP A 459 18.90 -12.07 -9.32
C ASP A 459 18.53 -13.16 -8.29
N ASN A 460 17.75 -14.19 -8.63
CA ASN A 460 17.17 -15.11 -7.65
C ASN A 460 18.11 -16.28 -7.26
N ILE A 461 17.93 -16.79 -6.04
CA ILE A 461 18.49 -18.07 -5.58
C ILE A 461 17.36 -19.10 -5.44
N SER A 462 17.57 -20.30 -5.99
CA SER A 462 16.68 -21.46 -5.80
C SER A 462 17.48 -22.67 -5.32
N ILE A 463 17.18 -23.14 -4.11
CA ILE A 463 17.93 -24.21 -3.42
C ILE A 463 17.03 -25.43 -3.24
N SER A 464 17.22 -26.45 -4.07
CA SER A 464 16.65 -27.80 -3.90
C SER A 464 17.67 -28.81 -3.35
N GLY A 465 18.96 -28.53 -3.52
CA GLY A 465 20.08 -29.30 -2.97
C GLY A 465 20.70 -28.62 -1.75
N THR A 466 22.02 -28.51 -1.67
CA THR A 466 22.74 -27.89 -0.53
C THR A 466 23.47 -26.61 -0.94
N LEU A 467 23.25 -25.52 -0.22
CA LEU A 467 24.08 -24.31 -0.26
C LEU A 467 24.86 -24.17 1.04
N SER A 468 26.19 -24.25 0.97
CA SER A 468 27.08 -24.05 2.12
C SER A 468 27.89 -22.76 1.95
N LEU A 469 27.66 -21.77 2.81
CA LEU A 469 28.46 -20.54 2.84
C LEU A 469 29.84 -20.80 3.45
N SER A 470 30.73 -19.82 3.37
CA SER A 470 32.10 -19.99 3.86
C SER A 470 32.17 -20.02 5.39
N THR A 471 33.22 -20.66 5.90
CA THR A 471 33.66 -20.56 7.29
C THR A 471 34.55 -19.33 7.54
N ASP A 472 35.08 -18.70 6.48
CA ASP A 472 35.88 -17.48 6.54
C ASP A 472 35.01 -16.23 6.70
N PHE A 473 35.51 -15.21 7.40
CA PHE A 473 34.73 -14.03 7.75
C PHE A 473 34.19 -13.24 6.53
N ASN A 474 34.92 -13.23 5.42
CA ASN A 474 34.56 -12.50 4.21
C ASN A 474 33.59 -13.25 3.29
N GLY A 475 33.27 -14.52 3.57
CA GLY A 475 32.46 -15.35 2.70
C GLY A 475 30.95 -15.24 2.91
N SER A 476 30.45 -14.02 3.06
CA SER A 476 29.02 -13.72 3.10
C SER A 476 28.39 -13.73 1.71
N LEU A 477 27.07 -13.85 1.66
CA LEU A 477 26.28 -13.85 0.43
C LEU A 477 25.60 -12.49 0.23
N TYR A 478 25.64 -11.97 -0.99
CA TYR A 478 24.91 -10.79 -1.43
C TYR A 478 23.91 -11.18 -2.51
N LEU A 479 22.64 -10.86 -2.29
CA LEU A 479 21.50 -11.31 -3.11
C LEU A 479 20.69 -10.12 -3.61
N GLY A 480 20.56 -9.99 -4.93
CA GLY A 480 19.78 -8.94 -5.59
C GLY A 480 18.31 -9.31 -5.88
N GLY A 481 17.96 -10.60 -5.98
CA GLY A 481 16.60 -11.08 -6.23
C GLY A 481 16.00 -11.89 -5.08
N ASN A 482 15.05 -12.77 -5.36
CA ASN A 482 14.32 -13.53 -4.34
C ASN A 482 15.14 -14.71 -3.78
N TRP A 483 14.84 -15.08 -2.53
CA TRP A 483 15.37 -16.26 -1.88
C TRP A 483 14.32 -17.37 -1.88
N THR A 484 14.63 -18.52 -2.48
CA THR A 484 13.77 -19.71 -2.41
C THR A 484 14.56 -20.91 -1.93
N ARG A 485 14.16 -21.47 -0.79
CA ARG A 485 14.58 -22.80 -0.35
C ARG A 485 13.43 -23.78 -0.53
N ASN A 486 13.62 -24.77 -1.40
CA ASN A 486 12.64 -25.82 -1.58
C ASN A 486 12.65 -26.79 -0.39
N SER A 487 11.61 -27.61 -0.25
CA SER A 487 11.45 -28.52 0.89
C SER A 487 12.59 -29.54 1.05
N THR A 488 13.29 -29.89 -0.04
CA THR A 488 14.49 -30.75 -0.03
C THR A 488 15.80 -29.98 0.18
N GLY A 489 15.73 -28.65 0.08
CA GLY A 489 16.88 -27.76 0.12
C GLY A 489 17.46 -27.61 1.53
N THR A 490 18.79 -27.65 1.61
CA THR A 490 19.57 -27.44 2.83
C THR A 490 20.41 -26.18 2.70
N PHE A 491 20.35 -25.30 3.70
CA PHE A 491 21.19 -24.11 3.79
C PHE A 491 22.11 -24.22 5.00
N ILE A 492 23.41 -24.14 4.77
CA ILE A 492 24.46 -24.19 5.80
C ILE A 492 25.14 -22.82 5.85
N PRO A 493 24.70 -21.92 6.74
CA PRO A 493 25.15 -20.53 6.71
C PRO A 493 26.55 -20.29 7.31
N ASN A 494 27.10 -21.21 8.10
CA ASN A 494 28.42 -21.09 8.75
C ASN A 494 28.65 -19.75 9.49
N SER A 495 27.60 -19.27 10.18
CA SER A 495 27.60 -17.97 10.87
C SER A 495 27.96 -16.78 9.97
N ARG A 496 27.63 -16.83 8.68
CA ARG A 496 27.81 -15.74 7.71
C ARG A 496 26.52 -14.95 7.49
N ALA A 497 26.67 -13.75 6.97
CA ALA A 497 25.55 -12.89 6.62
C ALA A 497 24.99 -13.21 5.24
N VAL A 498 23.68 -13.03 5.13
CA VAL A 498 22.99 -12.89 3.84
C VAL A 498 22.53 -11.44 3.74
N PHE A 499 23.09 -10.73 2.76
CA PHE A 499 22.77 -9.36 2.41
C PHE A 499 21.74 -9.34 1.29
N PHE A 500 20.58 -8.75 1.55
CA PHE A 500 19.55 -8.48 0.56
C PHE A 500 19.76 -7.07 0.01
N ILE A 501 20.26 -6.99 -1.22
CA ILE A 501 20.76 -5.76 -1.87
C ILE A 501 19.94 -5.36 -3.11
N GLY A 502 18.79 -5.99 -3.33
CA GLY A 502 17.96 -5.78 -4.50
C GLY A 502 17.42 -4.36 -4.62
N SER A 503 17.16 -3.92 -5.85
CA SER A 503 16.55 -2.61 -6.13
C SER A 503 15.01 -2.61 -6.03
N ALA A 504 14.41 -3.78 -5.82
CA ALA A 504 12.98 -4.01 -5.69
C ALA A 504 12.68 -4.82 -4.41
N ASP A 505 11.41 -5.05 -4.10
CA ASP A 505 11.02 -5.94 -3.02
C ASP A 505 11.55 -7.35 -3.28
N GLN A 506 12.06 -7.99 -2.22
CA GLN A 506 12.61 -9.35 -2.27
C GLN A 506 11.79 -10.24 -1.34
N THR A 507 11.34 -11.37 -1.87
CA THR A 507 10.59 -12.38 -1.12
C THR A 507 11.51 -13.50 -0.65
N ILE A 508 11.27 -13.97 0.59
CA ILE A 508 11.89 -15.16 1.17
C ILE A 508 10.84 -16.26 1.23
N THR A 509 11.05 -17.32 0.46
CA THR A 509 10.14 -18.45 0.37
C THR A 509 10.80 -19.73 0.87
N LEU A 510 10.17 -20.38 1.85
CA LEU A 510 10.36 -21.78 2.16
C LEU A 510 9.20 -22.58 1.56
N THR A 511 9.47 -23.35 0.51
CA THR A 511 8.43 -24.12 -0.18
C THR A 511 7.84 -25.17 0.76
N GLY A 512 6.52 -25.14 0.96
CA GLY A 512 5.82 -25.96 1.96
C GLY A 512 5.59 -25.26 3.31
N GLY A 513 6.12 -24.05 3.48
CA GLY A 513 6.01 -23.23 4.68
C GLY A 513 6.91 -23.67 5.83
N GLY A 514 6.84 -22.95 6.95
CA GLY A 514 7.66 -23.17 8.14
C GLY A 514 8.67 -22.04 8.39
N ILE A 515 9.78 -22.35 9.06
CA ILE A 515 10.75 -21.35 9.51
C ILE A 515 12.01 -21.36 8.63
N GLU A 516 12.33 -20.22 8.02
CA GLU A 516 13.63 -19.97 7.37
C GLU A 516 14.58 -19.28 8.34
N SER A 517 15.78 -19.83 8.51
CA SER A 517 16.74 -19.36 9.51
C SER A 517 17.98 -18.70 8.90
N PHE A 518 18.29 -17.49 9.35
CA PHE A 518 19.52 -16.76 8.99
C PHE A 518 20.29 -16.40 10.27
N PRO A 519 21.60 -16.62 10.38
CA PRO A 519 22.34 -16.19 11.56
C PRO A 519 22.53 -14.68 11.59
N TYR A 520 22.91 -14.09 10.45
CA TYR A 520 23.00 -12.64 10.27
C TYR A 520 22.16 -12.24 9.06
N PHE A 521 21.09 -11.50 9.31
CA PHE A 521 20.12 -11.09 8.32
C PHE A 521 20.28 -9.61 8.03
N CYS A 522 20.79 -9.28 6.84
CA CYS A 522 21.15 -7.91 6.48
C CYS A 522 20.29 -7.44 5.31
N ILE A 523 19.55 -6.37 5.50
CA ILE A 523 18.84 -5.66 4.45
C ILE A 523 19.65 -4.40 4.14
N ASP A 524 20.26 -4.36 2.97
CA ASP A 524 21.14 -3.26 2.54
C ASP A 524 20.71 -2.77 1.16
N LYS A 525 19.59 -2.03 1.13
CA LYS A 525 18.99 -1.56 -0.11
C LYS A 525 19.32 -0.10 -0.38
N GLN A 526 19.40 0.22 -1.67
CA GLN A 526 19.74 1.55 -2.16
C GLN A 526 18.52 2.42 -2.51
N ASN A 527 17.31 1.84 -2.49
CA ASN A 527 16.07 2.50 -2.88
C ASN A 527 15.03 2.49 -1.74
N ALA A 528 14.49 3.66 -1.39
CA ALA A 528 13.52 3.81 -0.32
C ALA A 528 12.21 3.13 -0.67
N GLY A 529 11.54 2.61 0.35
CA GLY A 529 10.26 1.90 0.20
C GLY A 529 10.39 0.50 -0.39
N THR A 530 11.60 -0.08 -0.41
CA THR A 530 11.81 -1.47 -0.82
C THR A 530 12.05 -2.37 0.40
N TYR A 531 11.35 -3.51 0.43
CA TYR A 531 11.25 -4.38 1.59
C TYR A 531 11.79 -5.78 1.31
N VAL A 532 12.34 -6.43 2.33
CA VAL A 532 12.46 -7.88 2.29
C VAL A 532 11.25 -8.41 3.04
N MET A 533 10.57 -9.41 2.49
CA MET A 533 9.38 -9.98 3.10
C MET A 533 9.37 -11.49 3.06
N PRO A 534 8.92 -12.16 4.12
CA PRO A 534 8.62 -13.58 4.04
C PRO A 534 7.35 -13.82 3.20
N ASP A 535 7.31 -14.97 2.55
CA ASP A 535 6.17 -15.40 1.74
C ASP A 535 4.95 -15.73 2.63
N ASN A 536 3.79 -15.18 2.27
CA ASN A 536 2.50 -15.45 2.92
C ASN A 536 1.49 -16.12 1.97
N SER A 537 1.92 -16.58 0.80
CA SER A 537 1.07 -17.33 -0.11
C SER A 537 0.67 -18.69 0.51
N ILE A 538 -0.56 -19.13 0.21
CA ILE A 538 -1.09 -20.41 0.70
C ILE A 538 -0.17 -21.54 0.24
N GLY A 539 0.35 -22.31 1.19
CA GLY A 539 1.28 -23.41 0.93
C GLY A 539 2.76 -23.07 1.13
N ASN A 540 3.12 -21.78 1.23
CA ASN A 540 4.50 -21.31 1.41
C ASN A 540 4.65 -20.32 2.58
N GLN A 541 3.72 -20.33 3.53
CA GLN A 541 3.73 -19.44 4.68
C GLN A 541 5.05 -19.58 5.46
N THR A 542 5.93 -18.61 5.29
CA THR A 542 7.31 -18.62 5.77
C THR A 542 7.42 -17.68 6.97
N ASP A 543 8.00 -18.18 8.05
CA ASP A 543 8.41 -17.38 9.21
C ASP A 543 9.93 -17.23 9.19
N LEU A 544 10.44 -16.14 9.77
CA LEU A 544 11.87 -15.85 9.82
C LEU A 544 12.43 -16.11 11.21
N ASN A 545 13.60 -16.71 11.28
CA ASN A 545 14.35 -16.92 12.52
C ASN A 545 15.78 -16.39 12.38
N ILE A 546 16.09 -15.35 13.13
CA ILE A 546 17.42 -14.73 13.20
C ILE A 546 18.17 -15.38 14.36
N SER A 547 19.11 -16.25 14.02
CA SER A 547 19.72 -17.24 14.93
C SER A 547 21.15 -16.90 15.36
N GLY A 548 21.67 -15.73 14.97
CA GLY A 548 23.00 -15.28 15.34
C GLY A 548 23.17 -15.17 16.85
N THR A 549 24.36 -15.49 17.34
CA THR A 549 24.64 -15.57 18.78
C THR A 549 25.49 -14.41 19.31
N SER A 550 25.87 -13.45 18.48
CA SER A 550 26.63 -12.26 18.90
C SER A 550 26.57 -11.16 17.85
N GLY A 551 26.68 -9.89 18.27
CA GLY A 551 26.84 -8.75 17.35
C GLY A 551 25.54 -8.34 16.64
N ASN A 552 25.66 -7.65 15.51
CA ASN A 552 24.51 -7.12 14.76
C ASN A 552 23.84 -8.22 13.93
N VAL A 553 22.85 -8.91 14.51
CA VAL A 553 22.20 -10.09 13.90
C VAL A 553 21.10 -9.73 12.91
N LEU A 554 20.41 -8.60 13.13
CA LEU A 554 19.52 -7.96 12.17
C LEU A 554 20.16 -6.62 11.79
N GLN A 555 20.29 -6.34 10.49
CA GLN A 555 20.82 -5.07 10.00
C GLN A 555 19.86 -4.48 8.98
N LEU A 556 19.38 -3.26 9.22
CA LEU A 556 18.59 -2.47 8.27
C LEU A 556 19.42 -1.26 7.89
N LEU A 557 20.06 -1.34 6.72
CA LEU A 557 21.06 -0.38 6.26
C LEU A 557 20.53 0.45 5.10
N ASN A 558 21.08 1.67 4.97
CA ASN A 558 20.79 2.60 3.88
C ASN A 558 19.30 2.93 3.76
N GLU A 559 18.57 2.38 2.78
CA GLU A 559 17.15 2.70 2.53
C GLU A 559 16.17 1.52 2.72
N GLY A 560 16.67 0.33 3.08
CA GLY A 560 15.86 -0.89 3.14
C GLY A 560 15.03 -1.06 4.42
N GLY A 561 13.89 -1.73 4.31
CA GLY A 561 13.04 -2.13 5.43
C GLY A 561 12.69 -3.62 5.42
N LEU A 562 12.08 -4.10 6.51
CA LEU A 562 11.52 -5.45 6.63
C LEU A 562 10.00 -5.35 6.65
N ASP A 563 9.32 -6.03 5.73
CA ASP A 563 7.87 -6.22 5.79
C ASP A 563 7.59 -7.63 6.28
N LEU A 564 6.92 -7.77 7.42
CA LEU A 564 6.55 -9.06 7.99
C LEU A 564 5.46 -9.76 7.19
N ASN A 565 4.70 -9.04 6.36
CA ASN A 565 3.69 -9.59 5.46
C ASN A 565 2.69 -10.53 6.18
N GLY A 566 2.31 -10.18 7.41
CA GLY A 566 1.43 -10.97 8.28
C GLY A 566 2.06 -12.27 8.82
N ARG A 567 3.38 -12.46 8.70
CA ARG A 567 4.17 -13.59 9.24
C ARG A 567 4.95 -13.17 10.48
N SER A 568 5.74 -14.09 11.04
CA SER A 568 6.59 -13.82 12.19
C SER A 568 8.08 -13.69 11.83
N CYS A 569 8.78 -12.83 12.54
CA CYS A 569 10.24 -12.75 12.57
C CYS A 569 10.71 -12.84 14.02
N THR A 570 11.51 -13.85 14.33
CA THR A 570 12.04 -14.09 15.68
C THR A 570 13.52 -13.78 15.73
N ILE A 571 13.95 -12.95 16.68
CA ILE A 571 15.36 -12.82 17.07
C ILE A 571 15.60 -13.73 18.26
N VAL A 572 16.51 -14.69 18.12
CA VAL A 572 16.92 -15.58 19.22
C VAL A 572 18.11 -14.98 19.95
N SER A 573 17.92 -14.69 21.23
CA SER A 573 18.92 -14.05 22.08
C SER A 573 19.27 -14.91 23.29
N ASN A 574 20.40 -15.59 23.19
CA ASN A 574 21.05 -16.22 24.34
C ASN A 574 22.33 -15.48 24.77
N ASN A 575 22.63 -14.33 24.12
CA ASN A 575 23.87 -13.56 24.22
C ASN A 575 23.63 -12.09 23.79
N ILE A 576 24.68 -11.24 23.84
CA ILE A 576 24.64 -9.84 23.35
C ILE A 576 24.45 -9.83 21.83
N VAL A 577 23.22 -9.58 21.40
CA VAL A 577 22.86 -9.37 19.98
C VAL A 577 22.19 -8.01 19.79
N SER A 578 22.29 -7.45 18.60
CA SER A 578 21.73 -6.13 18.30
C SER A 578 20.99 -6.10 16.96
N ILE A 579 20.03 -5.17 16.87
CA ILE A 579 19.41 -4.72 15.63
C ILE A 579 20.15 -3.46 15.19
N GLN A 580 20.92 -3.51 14.12
CA GLN A 580 21.61 -2.35 13.58
C GLN A 580 20.71 -1.58 12.61
N VAL A 581 20.64 -0.26 12.77
CA VAL A 581 19.98 0.66 11.82
C VAL A 581 20.96 1.74 11.35
N THR A 582 20.96 2.06 10.06
CA THR A 582 21.74 3.16 9.45
C THR A 582 20.98 3.85 8.31
N GLY A 583 21.39 5.07 7.95
CA GLY A 583 20.84 5.77 6.77
C GLY A 583 19.46 6.42 6.99
N GLY A 584 19.18 6.90 8.20
CA GLY A 584 17.90 7.53 8.57
C GLY A 584 16.87 6.54 9.13
N GLU A 585 15.58 6.84 8.94
CA GLU A 585 14.45 6.06 9.49
C GLU A 585 14.32 4.71 8.78
N ARG A 586 14.49 3.61 9.52
CA ARG A 586 14.30 2.24 9.04
C ARG A 586 12.99 1.66 9.58
N ASN A 587 12.26 0.96 8.72
CA ASN A 587 10.91 0.50 9.03
C ASN A 587 10.85 -1.03 9.12
N ILE A 588 10.17 -1.52 10.16
CA ILE A 588 9.62 -2.87 10.24
C ILE A 588 8.11 -2.71 10.14
N ILE A 589 7.53 -3.23 9.06
CA ILE A 589 6.12 -3.08 8.73
C ILE A 589 5.39 -4.43 8.68
N SER A 590 4.06 -4.40 8.56
CA SER A 590 3.30 -5.57 8.12
C SER A 590 2.19 -5.17 7.16
N SER A 591 2.36 -5.47 5.88
CA SER A 591 1.37 -5.16 4.82
C SER A 591 0.08 -5.98 4.90
N ILE A 592 0.09 -7.11 5.61
CA ILE A 592 -1.08 -7.95 5.91
C ILE A 592 -1.25 -8.01 7.42
N ASP A 593 -2.50 -7.96 7.89
CA ASP A 593 -2.85 -7.79 9.30
C ASP A 593 -2.02 -8.63 10.29
N THR A 594 -1.46 -7.93 11.27
CA THR A 594 -0.73 -8.43 12.46
C THR A 594 0.51 -9.30 12.17
N GLY A 595 1.53 -8.69 11.57
CA GLY A 595 2.88 -9.24 11.57
C GLY A 595 3.47 -9.29 12.97
N LEU A 596 4.22 -10.34 13.28
CA LEU A 596 4.74 -10.60 14.62
C LEU A 596 6.27 -10.46 14.66
N PHE A 597 6.78 -9.55 15.47
CA PHE A 597 8.21 -9.40 15.72
C PHE A 597 8.54 -9.91 17.14
N ILE A 598 9.26 -11.03 17.25
CA ILE A 598 9.51 -11.71 18.52
C ILE A 598 10.95 -11.51 18.95
N ILE A 599 11.15 -11.05 20.19
CA ILE A 599 12.43 -11.15 20.88
C ILE A 599 12.38 -12.38 21.80
N ALA A 600 12.99 -13.46 21.36
CA ALA A 600 13.12 -14.70 22.13
C ALA A 600 14.43 -14.65 22.95
N GLY A 601 14.41 -15.02 24.24
CA GLY A 601 15.63 -15.07 25.04
C GLY A 601 15.40 -15.33 26.52
N ALA A 602 16.47 -15.63 27.26
CA ALA A 602 16.41 -15.83 28.70
C ALA A 602 16.15 -14.49 29.43
N ALA A 603 15.49 -14.56 30.59
CA ALA A 603 15.20 -13.40 31.43
C ALA A 603 16.45 -12.71 32.03
N PHE A 604 17.66 -13.25 31.83
CA PHE A 604 18.88 -12.73 32.45
C PHE A 604 19.79 -12.05 31.42
N PRO A 605 20.44 -10.93 31.79
CA PRO A 605 21.35 -10.21 30.90
C PRO A 605 22.49 -11.11 30.41
N PRO A 606 23.02 -10.84 29.20
CA PRO A 606 22.84 -9.61 28.41
C PRO A 606 21.57 -9.54 27.55
N THR A 607 20.97 -8.35 27.45
CA THR A 607 19.72 -8.10 26.72
C THR A 607 19.99 -7.57 25.30
N PRO A 608 19.24 -8.01 24.28
CA PRO A 608 19.31 -7.40 22.96
C PRO A 608 18.95 -5.92 22.97
N PHE A 609 19.52 -5.18 22.02
CA PHE A 609 19.32 -3.75 21.92
C PHE A 609 19.32 -3.26 20.47
N VAL A 610 18.76 -2.08 20.25
CA VAL A 610 18.86 -1.40 18.95
C VAL A 610 20.16 -0.59 18.91
N ASN A 611 20.98 -0.83 17.90
CA ASN A 611 22.26 -0.16 17.69
C ASN A 611 22.14 0.78 16.49
N SER A 612 22.54 2.04 16.64
CA SER A 612 22.71 2.96 15.53
C SER A 612 24.15 3.44 15.48
N SER A 613 24.76 3.39 14.30
CA SER A 613 26.12 3.94 14.09
C SER A 613 26.12 5.42 13.74
N ASP A 614 24.95 6.03 13.50
CA ASP A 614 24.78 7.46 13.26
C ASP A 614 23.65 8.06 14.14
N ILE A 615 23.73 9.35 14.45
CA ILE A 615 22.77 10.00 15.37
C ILE A 615 21.39 10.28 14.75
N THR A 616 21.23 10.03 13.45
CA THR A 616 20.00 10.35 12.69
C THR A 616 19.12 9.13 12.46
N SER A 617 19.67 7.93 12.61
CA SER A 617 18.98 6.69 12.35
C SER A 617 18.04 6.28 13.47
N THR A 618 16.82 5.93 13.06
CA THR A 618 15.73 5.48 13.93
C THR A 618 15.18 4.15 13.41
N LEU A 619 14.53 3.40 14.30
CA LEU A 619 13.82 2.17 14.00
C LEU A 619 12.33 2.37 14.30
N VAL A 620 11.47 2.20 13.30
CA VAL A 620 10.03 2.36 13.46
C VAL A 620 9.35 1.02 13.22
N PHE A 621 8.58 0.57 14.21
CA PHE A 621 7.64 -0.53 14.06
C PHE A 621 6.26 0.07 13.74
N ASP A 622 5.68 -0.29 12.60
CA ASP A 622 4.40 0.27 12.15
C ASP A 622 3.19 -0.17 13.02
N SER A 623 2.01 0.34 12.69
CA SER A 623 0.75 0.01 13.38
C SER A 623 0.29 -1.44 13.16
N GLY A 624 0.71 -2.08 12.08
CA GLY A 624 0.41 -3.48 11.74
C GLY A 624 1.32 -4.49 12.44
N VAL A 625 2.38 -4.04 13.13
CA VAL A 625 3.34 -4.89 13.82
C VAL A 625 3.00 -5.05 15.30
N ARG A 626 2.99 -6.30 15.77
CA ARG A 626 3.02 -6.63 17.19
C ARG A 626 4.42 -7.09 17.58
N ILE A 627 5.02 -6.41 18.54
CA ILE A 627 6.29 -6.78 19.15
C ILE A 627 6.00 -7.65 20.37
N GLU A 628 6.55 -8.87 20.41
CA GLU A 628 6.45 -9.76 21.58
C GLU A 628 7.81 -9.92 22.24
N LEU A 629 7.90 -9.43 23.47
CA LEU A 629 9.06 -9.65 24.31
C LEU A 629 8.86 -10.91 25.13
N ASN A 630 9.77 -11.87 24.99
CA ASN A 630 9.88 -13.07 25.83
C ASN A 630 11.14 -13.04 26.73
N GLY A 631 11.93 -11.97 26.65
CA GLY A 631 13.12 -11.68 27.44
C GLY A 631 13.34 -10.16 27.56
N GLY A 632 14.48 -9.73 28.10
CA GLY A 632 14.81 -8.31 28.23
C GLY A 632 15.15 -7.66 26.88
N PHE A 633 14.65 -6.45 26.60
CA PHE A 633 15.01 -5.69 25.38
C PHE A 633 15.27 -4.22 25.69
N ASN A 634 16.26 -3.63 25.02
CA ASN A 634 16.58 -2.20 25.12
C ASN A 634 16.30 -1.49 23.79
N PHE A 635 15.34 -0.56 23.80
CA PHE A 635 14.94 0.20 22.61
C PHE A 635 15.92 1.33 22.25
N SER A 636 16.91 1.58 23.10
CA SER A 636 17.95 2.61 22.98
C SER A 636 17.40 4.04 22.95
N GLU A 637 18.21 5.00 23.39
CA GLU A 637 17.76 6.39 23.60
C GLU A 637 17.32 7.06 22.29
N LYS A 638 16.03 7.36 22.18
CA LYS A 638 15.39 8.05 21.04
C LYS A 638 15.61 7.39 19.67
N ILE A 639 15.91 6.09 19.64
CA ILE A 639 16.11 5.33 18.38
C ILE A 639 14.81 4.66 17.94
N SER A 640 14.10 3.98 18.86
CA SER A 640 12.98 3.13 18.47
C SER A 640 11.61 3.76 18.73
N THR A 641 10.73 3.66 17.75
CA THR A 641 9.32 4.06 17.83
C THR A 641 8.41 2.86 17.59
N VAL A 642 7.36 2.72 18.42
CA VAL A 642 6.33 1.68 18.30
C VAL A 642 4.99 2.33 18.00
N ASN A 643 4.47 2.10 16.79
CA ASN A 643 3.14 2.54 16.39
C ASN A 643 2.08 1.43 16.56
N GLY A 644 2.51 0.17 16.61
CA GLY A 644 1.63 -0.99 16.80
C GLY A 644 1.48 -1.40 18.27
N THR A 645 1.56 -2.70 18.55
CA THR A 645 1.43 -3.22 19.93
C THR A 645 2.79 -3.70 20.46
N LEU A 646 3.23 -3.17 21.60
CA LEU A 646 4.31 -3.77 22.40
C LEU A 646 3.69 -4.69 23.46
N ARG A 647 3.92 -6.00 23.35
CA ARG A 647 3.46 -7.00 24.32
C ARG A 647 4.62 -7.49 25.18
N ILE A 648 4.44 -7.42 26.50
CA ILE A 648 5.35 -7.97 27.50
C ILE A 648 4.79 -9.30 28.00
N ASN A 649 5.45 -10.41 27.64
CA ASN A 649 5.09 -11.74 28.14
C ASN A 649 5.81 -12.06 29.47
N SER A 650 5.48 -13.22 30.04
CA SER A 650 6.05 -13.69 31.31
C SER A 650 7.59 -13.72 31.25
N GLY A 651 8.26 -13.10 32.23
CA GLY A 651 9.73 -13.05 32.33
C GLY A 651 10.43 -12.04 31.41
N ALA A 652 9.68 -11.34 30.55
CA ALA A 652 10.22 -10.27 29.71
C ALA A 652 10.25 -8.92 30.43
N TYR A 653 11.04 -7.97 29.96
CA TYR A 653 11.11 -6.61 30.52
C TYR A 653 11.75 -5.65 29.52
N VAL A 654 11.62 -4.35 29.76
CA VAL A 654 12.34 -3.32 29.03
C VAL A 654 13.49 -2.82 29.90
N THR A 655 14.66 -2.56 29.31
CA THR A 655 15.85 -2.10 30.05
C THR A 655 16.61 -1.04 29.28
N GLY A 656 17.39 -0.21 29.97
CA GLY A 656 18.11 0.92 29.38
C GLY A 656 17.15 2.05 28.99
N PHE A 657 16.44 1.88 27.88
CA PHE A 657 15.46 2.85 27.36
C PHE A 657 14.19 2.17 26.85
N ALA A 658 13.06 2.83 27.12
CA ALA A 658 11.75 2.48 26.56
C ALA A 658 11.59 3.02 25.12
N PRO A 659 10.65 2.49 24.33
CA PRO A 659 10.40 3.05 23.01
C PRO A 659 9.68 4.40 23.13
N LEU A 660 9.73 5.16 22.03
CA LEU A 660 8.73 6.18 21.76
C LEU A 660 7.45 5.48 21.33
N TYR A 661 6.31 5.86 21.89
CA TYR A 661 5.02 5.30 21.50
C TYR A 661 4.31 6.27 20.55
N GLY A 662 3.96 5.78 19.37
CA GLY A 662 3.21 6.55 18.39
C GLY A 662 1.72 6.63 18.69
N MET A 663 1.02 7.49 17.96
CA MET A 663 -0.44 7.63 18.05
C MET A 663 -1.13 6.30 17.74
N GLY A 664 -2.06 5.89 18.60
CA GLY A 664 -2.80 4.62 18.46
C GLY A 664 -2.05 3.37 18.92
N SER A 665 -0.76 3.48 19.30
CA SER A 665 0.01 2.35 19.81
C SER A 665 -0.55 1.79 21.12
N ARG A 666 -0.15 0.56 21.46
CA ARG A 666 -0.59 -0.11 22.69
C ARG A 666 0.57 -0.79 23.41
N LEU A 667 0.72 -0.51 24.70
CA LEU A 667 1.52 -1.30 25.63
C LEU A 667 0.62 -2.35 26.30
N GLN A 668 0.89 -3.64 26.06
CA GLN A 668 0.12 -4.75 26.60
C GLN A 668 0.94 -5.59 27.58
N TYR A 669 0.45 -5.74 28.81
CA TYR A 669 0.98 -6.68 29.79
C TYR A 669 0.25 -8.03 29.67
N TYR A 670 0.99 -9.10 29.35
CA TYR A 670 0.46 -10.43 29.02
C TYR A 670 1.23 -11.54 29.74
N THR A 671 1.47 -11.36 31.04
CA THR A 671 2.45 -12.12 31.83
C THR A 671 1.87 -13.36 32.52
N ASN A 672 0.56 -13.43 32.72
CA ASN A 672 -0.10 -14.51 33.48
C ASN A 672 0.49 -14.70 34.88
N GLY A 673 0.67 -13.59 35.57
CA GLY A 673 1.26 -13.49 36.88
C GLY A 673 1.54 -12.03 37.23
N VAL A 674 2.35 -11.84 38.26
CA VAL A 674 2.69 -10.51 38.74
C VAL A 674 3.80 -9.93 37.88
N PHE A 675 3.63 -8.69 37.45
CA PHE A 675 4.64 -7.92 36.75
C PHE A 675 4.95 -6.64 37.51
N ASN A 676 6.19 -6.50 37.96
CA ASN A 676 6.70 -5.27 38.53
C ASN A 676 7.17 -4.37 37.39
N ARG A 677 6.50 -3.22 37.21
CA ARG A 677 6.82 -2.24 36.17
C ARG A 677 8.32 -1.91 36.18
N THR A 678 8.92 -1.79 34.99
CA THR A 678 10.31 -1.36 34.83
C THR A 678 10.40 0.05 34.27
N ILE A 679 10.79 0.23 33.01
CA ILE A 679 10.92 1.55 32.36
C ILE A 679 9.99 1.72 31.15
N GLU A 680 9.29 0.67 30.72
CA GLU A 680 8.37 0.65 29.58
C GLU A 680 7.24 1.69 29.67
N TRP A 681 6.93 2.18 30.87
CA TRP A 681 5.88 3.15 31.15
C TRP A 681 6.40 4.22 32.13
N GLY A 682 6.36 5.50 31.76
CA GLY A 682 6.94 6.65 32.48
C GLY A 682 6.13 7.97 32.36
N GLU A 683 6.80 9.10 32.62
CA GLU A 683 6.19 10.32 33.19
C GLU A 683 5.77 11.46 32.25
N ALA A 684 6.26 11.57 31.02
CA ALA A 684 5.87 12.66 30.11
C ALA A 684 6.09 12.23 28.66
N ALA A 685 5.55 12.97 27.68
CA ALA A 685 5.41 12.68 26.23
C ALA A 685 6.73 12.45 25.43
N ASP A 686 7.66 11.74 26.04
CA ASP A 686 8.95 11.27 25.56
C ASP A 686 8.96 9.72 25.64
N GLN A 687 10.15 9.11 25.81
CA GLN A 687 10.29 7.66 25.91
C GLN A 687 9.53 7.07 27.09
N GLY A 688 8.80 5.99 26.84
CA GLY A 688 8.00 5.33 27.87
C GLY A 688 6.64 5.97 28.12
N TYR A 689 6.17 6.92 27.31
CA TYR A 689 4.81 7.46 27.42
C TYR A 689 3.84 6.73 26.48
N PRO A 690 3.17 5.64 26.92
CA PRO A 690 2.30 4.84 26.06
C PRO A 690 1.07 5.63 25.62
N TYR A 691 0.59 5.32 24.41
CA TYR A 691 -0.68 5.88 23.92
C TYR A 691 -1.87 5.17 24.57
N ASN A 692 -1.98 3.85 24.40
CA ASN A 692 -2.91 2.99 25.14
C ASN A 692 -2.17 2.01 26.05
N VAL A 693 -2.76 1.64 27.18
CA VAL A 693 -2.26 0.57 28.07
C VAL A 693 -3.34 -0.50 28.25
N GLN A 694 -2.95 -1.77 28.12
CA GLN A 694 -3.83 -2.91 28.36
C GLN A 694 -3.18 -3.94 29.29
N ILE A 695 -3.90 -4.39 30.30
CA ILE A 695 -3.50 -5.49 31.18
C ILE A 695 -4.40 -6.69 30.88
N SER A 696 -3.79 -7.82 30.52
CA SER A 696 -4.47 -8.97 29.93
C SER A 696 -3.97 -10.30 30.51
N LYS A 697 -4.68 -11.40 30.22
CA LYS A 697 -4.29 -12.79 30.55
C LYS A 697 -3.93 -12.99 32.02
N ASN A 698 -4.85 -12.62 32.92
CA ASN A 698 -4.69 -12.80 34.36
C ASN A 698 -3.37 -12.23 34.90
N SER A 699 -2.97 -11.07 34.39
CA SER A 699 -1.75 -10.40 34.82
C SER A 699 -2.08 -9.41 35.94
N THR A 700 -1.26 -9.38 36.99
CA THR A 700 -1.30 -8.33 38.01
C THR A 700 -0.14 -7.37 37.75
N LEU A 701 -0.45 -6.14 37.37
CA LEU A 701 0.54 -5.08 37.17
C LEU A 701 0.77 -4.33 38.49
N SER A 702 2.01 -4.34 38.97
CA SER A 702 2.48 -3.44 40.03
C SER A 702 3.19 -2.22 39.40
N PRO A 703 2.49 -1.08 39.22
CA PRO A 703 3.09 0.15 38.72
C PRO A 703 4.15 0.76 39.67
N GLY A 704 4.06 0.46 40.98
CA GLY A 704 5.09 0.76 41.97
C GLY A 704 6.44 0.14 41.63
N GLY A 705 6.44 -1.01 40.95
CA GLY A 705 7.65 -1.77 40.64
C GLY A 705 8.13 -2.54 41.86
N SER A 706 9.43 -2.48 42.15
CA SER A 706 10.05 -3.25 43.25
C SER A 706 10.13 -2.49 44.59
N SER A 707 9.70 -1.23 44.64
CA SER A 707 9.65 -0.37 45.83
C SER A 707 8.58 0.70 45.64
N ASN A 708 8.35 1.57 46.63
CA ASN A 708 7.54 2.77 46.39
C ASN A 708 8.11 3.60 45.24
N THR A 709 7.24 4.19 44.42
CA THR A 709 7.64 5.02 43.28
C THR A 709 7.05 6.42 43.37
N GLY A 710 7.88 7.42 43.09
CA GLY A 710 7.44 8.80 42.86
C GLY A 710 7.28 9.13 41.37
N ILE A 711 7.32 8.10 40.51
CA ILE A 711 7.27 8.25 39.06
C ILE A 711 5.82 8.39 38.61
N VAL A 712 5.48 9.55 38.03
CA VAL A 712 4.13 9.80 37.51
C VAL A 712 3.88 8.85 36.33
N LEU A 713 2.75 8.15 36.30
CA LEU A 713 2.44 7.28 35.16
C LEU A 713 1.34 7.90 34.33
N ASN A 714 1.72 8.34 33.14
CA ASN A 714 0.81 8.98 32.21
C ASN A 714 0.60 8.10 30.97
N LEU A 715 -0.60 8.12 30.42
CA LEU A 715 -0.89 7.58 29.08
C LEU A 715 -1.77 8.56 28.31
N ALA A 716 -1.59 8.61 27.00
CA ALA A 716 -2.24 9.62 26.16
C ALA A 716 -3.74 9.37 25.94
N ASN A 717 -4.16 8.10 25.97
CA ASN A 717 -5.50 7.68 25.59
C ASN A 717 -6.04 6.68 26.62
N ASP A 718 -6.30 5.42 26.25
CA ASP A 718 -7.14 4.53 27.05
C ASP A 718 -6.35 3.55 27.92
N LEU A 719 -6.86 3.32 29.14
CA LEU A 719 -6.45 2.25 30.03
C LEU A 719 -7.51 1.14 30.04
N THR A 720 -7.10 -0.08 29.72
CA THR A 720 -7.97 -1.26 29.78
C THR A 720 -7.41 -2.32 30.71
N ILE A 721 -8.24 -2.76 31.65
CA ILE A 721 -7.95 -3.91 32.52
C ILE A 721 -8.90 -5.01 32.13
N ASP A 722 -8.41 -6.05 31.44
CA ASP A 722 -9.23 -7.18 31.02
C ASP A 722 -9.70 -8.02 32.21
N ALA A 723 -10.81 -8.74 32.04
CA ALA A 723 -11.33 -9.65 33.06
C ALA A 723 -10.26 -10.63 33.57
N GLY A 724 -10.21 -10.79 34.89
CA GLY A 724 -9.22 -11.61 35.60
C GLY A 724 -7.84 -10.98 35.75
N SER A 725 -7.59 -9.81 35.17
CA SER A 725 -6.32 -9.05 35.31
C SER A 725 -6.48 -7.89 36.29
N GLU A 726 -5.37 -7.37 36.78
CA GLU A 726 -5.36 -6.40 37.88
C GLU A 726 -4.30 -5.31 37.66
N LEU A 727 -4.62 -4.05 38.00
CA LEU A 727 -3.65 -2.97 38.21
C LEU A 727 -3.69 -2.55 39.69
N THR A 728 -2.58 -2.74 40.40
CA THR A 728 -2.52 -2.59 41.86
C THR A 728 -1.47 -1.57 42.28
N MET A 729 -1.87 -0.35 42.64
CA MET A 729 -0.97 0.74 43.01
C MET A 729 -0.33 0.60 44.39
N ASN A 730 -0.63 -0.46 45.14
CA ASN A 730 -0.08 -0.80 46.46
C ASN A 730 0.42 -2.25 46.56
N TYR A 731 0.66 -2.93 45.43
CA TYR A 731 1.01 -4.35 45.42
C TYR A 731 2.17 -4.68 46.37
N ALA A 732 1.95 -5.61 47.30
CA ALA A 732 2.94 -6.03 48.30
C ALA A 732 3.59 -4.88 49.10
N GLY A 733 2.89 -3.76 49.28
CA GLY A 733 3.38 -2.56 49.95
C GLY A 733 4.19 -1.61 49.07
N ASN A 734 4.40 -1.92 47.79
CA ASN A 734 5.06 -1.05 46.82
C ASN A 734 4.05 -0.04 46.27
N ASN A 735 4.07 1.16 46.84
CA ASN A 735 3.07 2.19 46.62
C ASN A 735 3.44 3.19 45.52
N MET A 736 2.46 3.61 44.73
CA MET A 736 2.54 4.84 43.95
C MET A 736 2.31 6.06 44.84
N MET A 737 3.29 6.96 44.93
CA MET A 737 3.20 8.19 45.73
C MET A 737 2.77 9.40 44.90
N VAL A 738 2.26 9.16 43.70
CA VAL A 738 1.89 10.13 42.67
C VAL A 738 0.73 9.55 41.85
N PRO A 739 -0.07 10.39 41.17
CA PRO A 739 -1.27 9.92 40.53
C PRO A 739 -1.00 9.09 39.27
N LEU A 740 -1.89 8.15 38.99
CA LEU A 740 -2.07 7.55 37.67
C LEU A 740 -2.91 8.51 36.81
N ILE A 741 -2.40 8.94 35.66
CA ILE A 741 -3.10 9.88 34.77
C ILE A 741 -3.44 9.19 33.44
N VAL A 742 -4.73 9.07 33.18
CA VAL A 742 -5.31 8.48 31.97
C VAL A 742 -5.88 9.60 31.11
N GLY A 743 -5.30 9.81 29.92
CA GLY A 743 -5.68 10.92 29.03
C GLY A 743 -7.11 10.84 28.49
N ASN A 744 -7.64 9.62 28.30
CA ASN A 744 -9.01 9.40 27.82
C ASN A 744 -9.74 8.37 28.72
N ASP A 745 -10.10 7.18 28.22
CA ASP A 745 -11.05 6.30 28.92
C ASP A 745 -10.35 5.30 29.86
N ILE A 746 -11.02 4.98 30.98
CA ILE A 746 -10.69 3.86 31.86
C ILE A 746 -11.79 2.79 31.73
N LEU A 747 -11.38 1.59 31.29
CA LEU A 747 -12.24 0.40 31.23
C LEU A 747 -11.76 -0.68 32.21
N ILE A 748 -12.56 -0.92 33.25
CA ILE A 748 -12.28 -1.84 34.35
C ILE A 748 -13.13 -3.11 34.17
N ASN A 749 -12.63 -4.08 33.40
CA ASN A 749 -13.23 -5.43 33.34
C ASN A 749 -12.62 -6.39 34.37
N GLY A 750 -11.41 -6.10 34.86
CA GLY A 750 -10.74 -6.78 35.97
C GLY A 750 -10.66 -5.87 37.20
N GLU A 751 -9.52 -5.80 37.87
CA GLU A 751 -9.41 -5.09 39.16
C GLU A 751 -8.51 -3.85 39.08
N LEU A 752 -8.97 -2.72 39.64
CA LEU A 752 -8.19 -1.50 39.83
C LEU A 752 -8.10 -1.18 41.32
N THR A 753 -6.90 -1.18 41.89
CA THR A 753 -6.64 -0.85 43.29
C THR A 753 -5.73 0.36 43.38
N LEU A 754 -6.16 1.42 44.07
CA LEU A 754 -5.36 2.63 44.28
C LEU A 754 -4.31 2.44 45.39
N SER A 755 -3.49 3.47 45.64
CA SER A 755 -2.37 3.37 46.59
C SER A 755 -2.80 3.54 48.04
N ASP A 756 -2.02 3.00 48.98
CA ASP A 756 -2.14 3.32 50.41
C ASP A 756 -1.43 4.62 50.80
N GLN A 757 -0.77 5.32 49.85
CA GLN A 757 0.01 6.54 50.10
C GLN A 757 -0.68 7.79 49.55
N ILE A 758 -0.47 8.94 50.21
CA ILE A 758 -1.04 10.23 49.77
C ILE A 758 -0.50 10.58 48.38
N ASN A 759 -1.35 11.19 47.55
CA ASN A 759 -1.13 11.50 46.13
C ASN A 759 -1.14 10.30 45.19
N GLY A 760 -1.27 9.06 45.69
CA GLY A 760 -1.45 7.87 44.87
C GLY A 760 -2.88 7.74 44.31
N ASP A 761 -3.37 8.83 43.72
CA ASP A 761 -4.72 9.04 43.21
C ASP A 761 -4.85 8.59 41.75
N VAL A 762 -6.05 8.68 41.18
CA VAL A 762 -6.29 8.45 39.74
C VAL A 762 -6.92 9.68 39.10
N LYS A 763 -6.45 10.04 37.90
CA LYS A 763 -7.02 11.12 37.07
C LYS A 763 -7.44 10.55 35.73
N VAL A 764 -8.65 10.88 35.29
CA VAL A 764 -9.24 10.43 34.03
C VAL A 764 -9.71 11.62 33.22
N GLY A 765 -9.36 11.65 31.93
CA GLY A 765 -9.79 12.68 30.98
C GLY A 765 -11.05 12.33 30.18
N GLY A 766 -11.42 11.06 30.11
CA GLY A 766 -12.57 10.53 29.37
C GLY A 766 -13.56 9.77 30.25
N ALA A 767 -14.13 8.69 29.72
CA ALA A 767 -15.13 7.85 30.36
C ALA A 767 -14.53 6.92 31.43
N TRP A 768 -15.24 6.77 32.55
CA TRP A 768 -15.02 5.75 33.56
C TRP A 768 -16.07 4.65 33.42
N THR A 769 -15.64 3.45 33.04
CA THR A 769 -16.52 2.30 32.86
C THR A 769 -16.04 1.11 33.65
N ARG A 770 -16.86 0.60 34.57
CA ARG A 770 -16.61 -0.66 35.26
C ARG A 770 -17.61 -1.73 34.86
N ASN A 771 -17.13 -2.94 34.65
CA ASN A 771 -17.99 -4.10 34.45
C ASN A 771 -18.44 -4.65 35.80
N SER A 772 -19.73 -4.63 36.15
CA SER A 772 -20.18 -5.12 37.46
C SER A 772 -20.12 -6.64 37.64
N THR A 773 -19.90 -7.41 36.56
CA THR A 773 -19.82 -8.87 36.64
C THR A 773 -18.41 -9.35 36.96
N THR A 774 -17.40 -8.70 36.39
CA THR A 774 -16.00 -9.16 36.49
C THR A 774 -15.06 -8.11 37.06
N GLY A 775 -15.48 -6.84 37.09
CA GLY A 775 -14.63 -5.70 37.40
C GLY A 775 -14.84 -5.14 38.80
N ASN A 776 -13.74 -4.88 39.51
CA ASN A 776 -13.72 -4.28 40.85
C ASN A 776 -12.85 -3.02 40.88
N PHE A 777 -13.28 -2.04 41.68
CA PHE A 777 -12.51 -0.84 41.98
C PHE A 777 -12.34 -0.67 43.49
N TYR A 778 -11.10 -0.51 43.94
CA TYR A 778 -10.72 -0.34 45.35
C TYR A 778 -10.06 1.03 45.55
N PRO A 779 -10.80 2.04 46.05
CA PRO A 779 -10.34 3.43 46.13
C PRO A 779 -9.27 3.70 47.19
N GLN A 780 -9.12 2.88 48.24
CA GLN A 780 -8.04 2.97 49.24
C GLN A 780 -7.86 4.35 49.91
N GLU A 781 -8.97 5.02 50.25
CA GLU A 781 -9.00 6.39 50.78
C GLU A 781 -8.37 7.42 49.82
N ARG A 782 -8.27 7.12 48.52
CA ARG A 782 -7.66 8.00 47.50
C ARG A 782 -8.70 8.66 46.61
N ALA A 783 -8.24 9.70 45.93
CA ALA A 783 -9.05 10.51 45.06
C ALA A 783 -9.16 9.96 43.64
N ALA A 784 -10.36 10.08 43.07
CA ALA A 784 -10.59 10.01 41.63
C ALA A 784 -10.92 11.41 41.10
N PHE A 785 -10.13 11.87 40.12
CA PHE A 785 -10.30 13.15 39.46
C PHE A 785 -10.90 12.97 38.07
N PHE A 786 -11.98 13.68 37.79
CA PHE A 786 -12.54 13.84 36.45
C PHE A 786 -12.16 15.22 35.92
N ASN A 787 -11.09 15.28 35.13
CA ASN A 787 -10.41 16.52 34.74
C ASN A 787 -10.28 16.69 33.22
N GLY A 788 -11.16 16.06 32.45
CA GLY A 788 -11.23 16.17 31.01
C GLY A 788 -11.73 17.53 30.52
N SER A 789 -11.48 17.83 29.25
CA SER A 789 -12.03 19.02 28.56
C SER A 789 -13.33 18.73 27.81
N SER A 790 -13.65 17.46 27.60
CA SER A 790 -14.87 16.97 26.93
C SER A 790 -15.86 16.45 27.96
N LEU A 791 -17.10 16.16 27.55
CA LEU A 791 -18.05 15.47 28.42
C LEU A 791 -17.46 14.12 28.86
N GLN A 792 -17.36 13.90 30.16
CA GLN A 792 -16.97 12.61 30.73
C GLN A 792 -18.21 11.84 31.19
N THR A 793 -18.11 10.53 31.20
CA THR A 793 -19.20 9.66 31.66
C THR A 793 -18.73 8.73 32.76
N ILE A 794 -19.62 8.42 33.71
CA ILE A 794 -19.40 7.38 34.71
C ILE A 794 -20.49 6.33 34.53
N SER A 795 -20.08 5.08 34.36
CA SER A 795 -21.01 3.97 34.16
C SER A 795 -20.52 2.66 34.77
N VAL A 796 -21.47 1.88 35.27
CA VAL A 796 -21.25 0.48 35.66
C VAL A 796 -22.19 -0.39 34.82
N SER A 797 -21.62 -1.25 33.98
CA SER A 797 -22.36 -2.09 33.04
C SER A 797 -22.37 -3.57 33.49
N PRO A 798 -23.51 -4.28 33.44
CA PRO A 798 -24.82 -3.83 32.94
C PRO A 798 -25.63 -2.94 33.90
N SER A 799 -25.36 -2.99 35.21
CA SER A 799 -25.88 -2.05 36.20
C SER A 799 -25.11 -2.15 37.52
N GLY A 800 -25.14 -1.08 38.33
CA GLY A 800 -24.58 -1.06 39.67
C GLY A 800 -24.31 0.36 40.17
N THR A 801 -23.86 0.47 41.42
CA THR A 801 -23.35 1.72 42.00
C THR A 801 -21.83 1.74 41.87
N GLU A 802 -21.26 2.88 41.46
CA GLU A 802 -19.82 3.10 41.57
C GLU A 802 -19.47 3.78 42.89
N THR A 803 -18.40 3.36 43.54
CA THR A 803 -17.99 3.90 44.85
C THR A 803 -16.63 4.58 44.75
N PHE A 804 -16.56 5.82 45.25
CA PHE A 804 -15.33 6.58 45.42
C PHE A 804 -15.17 6.94 46.90
N ASP A 805 -13.94 7.02 47.41
CA ASP A 805 -13.73 7.58 48.75
C ASP A 805 -13.70 9.11 48.68
N TYR A 806 -12.84 9.64 47.81
CA TYR A 806 -12.80 11.05 47.45
C TYR A 806 -13.08 11.21 45.96
N LEU A 807 -14.06 12.04 45.61
CA LEU A 807 -14.41 12.33 44.22
C LEU A 807 -14.20 13.81 43.94
N ILE A 808 -13.39 14.12 42.92
CA ILE A 808 -13.13 15.50 42.49
C ILE A 808 -13.60 15.67 41.06
N ILE A 809 -14.51 16.62 40.87
CA ILE A 809 -14.99 17.06 39.56
C ILE A 809 -14.25 18.36 39.23
N ASP A 810 -13.39 18.30 38.22
CA ASP A 810 -12.59 19.42 37.72
C ASP A 810 -12.62 19.45 36.18
N ASN A 811 -13.80 19.22 35.63
CA ASN A 811 -14.07 19.23 34.20
C ASN A 811 -14.61 20.60 33.79
N SER A 812 -13.73 21.49 33.35
CA SER A 812 -14.10 22.83 32.89
C SER A 812 -14.86 22.86 31.56
N GLY A 813 -15.12 21.69 30.96
CA GLY A 813 -15.82 21.52 29.68
C GLY A 813 -17.31 21.33 29.86
N ALA A 814 -17.83 20.18 29.41
CA ALA A 814 -19.25 19.84 29.48
C ALA A 814 -19.67 19.13 30.79
N GLY A 815 -18.74 18.96 31.73
CA GLY A 815 -18.98 18.28 33.00
C GLY A 815 -18.90 16.76 32.91
N VAL A 816 -19.55 16.08 33.86
CA VAL A 816 -19.61 14.63 34.02
C VAL A 816 -21.06 14.18 33.98
N SER A 817 -21.38 13.13 33.24
CA SER A 817 -22.72 12.54 33.17
C SER A 817 -22.75 11.12 33.69
N LEU A 818 -23.79 10.79 34.45
CA LEU A 818 -24.05 9.43 34.90
C LEU A 818 -24.82 8.66 33.83
N SER A 819 -24.38 7.45 33.52
CA SER A 819 -25.04 6.60 32.53
C SER A 819 -25.42 5.26 33.16
N ALA A 820 -26.73 5.13 33.47
CA ALA A 820 -27.34 3.94 34.08
C ALA A 820 -26.63 3.46 35.38
N THR A 821 -26.13 4.40 36.17
CA THR A 821 -25.33 4.12 37.37
C THR A 821 -25.50 5.22 38.40
N ASP A 822 -25.71 4.81 39.66
CA ASP A 822 -25.60 5.69 40.82
C ASP A 822 -24.13 5.80 41.26
N ILE A 823 -23.76 6.90 41.92
CA ILE A 823 -22.44 7.05 42.53
C ILE A 823 -22.58 7.21 44.05
N GLN A 824 -21.73 6.53 44.80
CA GLN A 824 -21.51 6.77 46.22
C GLN A 824 -20.12 7.38 46.45
N VAL A 825 -20.07 8.46 47.25
CA VAL A 825 -18.85 9.10 47.74
C VAL A 825 -18.77 8.87 49.24
N ASN A 826 -17.79 8.10 49.71
CA ASN A 826 -17.70 7.70 51.12
C ASN A 826 -17.24 8.84 52.02
N ASP A 827 -16.35 9.70 51.53
CA ASP A 827 -15.79 10.82 52.29
C ASP A 827 -16.16 12.17 51.62
N ILE A 828 -15.24 12.82 50.89
CA ILE A 828 -15.47 14.18 50.38
C ILE A 828 -15.77 14.18 48.87
N LEU A 829 -16.88 14.84 48.50
CA LEU A 829 -17.16 15.26 47.14
C LEU A 829 -16.65 16.70 46.93
N THR A 830 -15.74 16.92 45.99
CA THR A 830 -15.24 18.25 45.63
C THR A 830 -15.70 18.61 44.23
N LEU A 831 -16.51 19.65 44.10
CA LEU A 831 -16.97 20.20 42.82
C LEU A 831 -16.10 21.41 42.47
N SER A 832 -14.83 21.20 42.09
CA SER A 832 -13.90 22.29 41.80
C SER A 832 -14.25 23.06 40.51
N ASN A 833 -14.67 22.32 39.48
CA ASN A 833 -15.10 22.87 38.19
C ASN A 833 -15.93 21.81 37.44
N GLY A 834 -17.10 22.18 36.93
CA GLY A 834 -17.89 21.30 36.05
C GLY A 834 -19.14 20.70 36.69
N LEU A 835 -20.16 20.55 35.84
CA LEU A 835 -21.50 20.08 36.20
C LEU A 835 -21.50 18.56 36.35
N VAL A 836 -22.24 18.01 37.32
CA VAL A 836 -22.56 16.58 37.34
C VAL A 836 -24.02 16.37 36.95
N ASN A 837 -24.26 15.76 35.79
CA ASN A 837 -25.61 15.42 35.32
C ASN A 837 -25.98 14.00 35.75
N THR A 838 -26.98 13.86 36.60
CA THR A 838 -27.35 12.53 37.13
C THR A 838 -28.43 11.84 36.30
N GLY A 839 -29.26 12.59 35.59
CA GLY A 839 -30.45 12.06 34.92
C GLY A 839 -31.40 11.44 35.95
N SER A 840 -31.75 10.17 35.77
CA SER A 840 -32.53 9.40 36.77
C SER A 840 -31.70 8.81 37.90
N ASN A 841 -30.37 8.87 37.81
CA ASN A 841 -29.46 8.30 38.81
C ASN A 841 -29.19 9.29 39.94
N GLU A 842 -28.49 8.86 40.98
CA GLU A 842 -28.18 9.65 42.17
C GLU A 842 -26.67 9.78 42.43
N VAL A 843 -26.26 10.92 42.98
CA VAL A 843 -24.97 11.08 43.68
C VAL A 843 -25.26 11.02 45.18
N TYR A 844 -24.73 10.02 45.88
CA TYR A 844 -24.86 9.84 47.32
C TYR A 844 -23.56 10.16 48.05
N VAL A 845 -23.57 11.13 48.95
CA VAL A 845 -22.43 11.46 49.83
C VAL A 845 -22.69 10.87 51.22
N ALA A 846 -21.93 9.83 51.60
CA ALA A 846 -22.15 9.05 52.81
C ALA A 846 -21.53 9.68 54.07
N ASN A 847 -20.58 10.61 53.92
CA ASN A 847 -20.04 11.37 55.05
C ASN A 847 -21.07 12.41 55.52
N ASN A 848 -21.48 12.29 56.78
CA ASN A 848 -22.50 13.13 57.39
C ASN A 848 -21.99 14.48 57.93
N ALA A 849 -20.71 14.80 57.75
CA ALA A 849 -20.18 16.10 58.11
C ALA A 849 -20.75 17.23 57.23
N GLY A 850 -21.00 18.40 57.82
CA GLY A 850 -21.47 19.59 57.09
C GLY A 850 -20.52 20.06 55.98
N MET A 851 -19.24 19.68 56.04
CA MET A 851 -18.22 19.98 55.02
C MET A 851 -17.86 18.79 54.10
N ALA A 852 -18.67 17.72 54.06
CA ALA A 852 -18.44 16.56 53.18
C ALA A 852 -18.60 16.87 51.69
N ILE A 853 -19.21 18.01 51.33
CA ILE A 853 -19.24 18.52 49.97
C ILE A 853 -18.51 19.85 49.98
N THR A 854 -17.57 20.05 49.03
CA THR A 854 -16.75 21.26 48.91
C THR A 854 -16.57 21.65 47.44
N GLY A 855 -15.83 22.73 47.16
CA GLY A 855 -15.50 23.16 45.79
C GLY A 855 -16.62 23.91 45.06
N TYR A 856 -17.89 23.61 45.37
CA TYR A 856 -19.02 24.37 44.83
C TYR A 856 -18.91 25.85 45.19
N GLN A 857 -19.57 26.68 44.40
CA GLN A 857 -19.59 28.12 44.66
C GLN A 857 -20.29 28.41 46.00
N THR A 858 -19.51 28.77 47.02
CA THR A 858 -20.03 29.15 48.33
C THR A 858 -20.64 30.55 48.30
N ASP A 859 -21.65 30.78 49.16
CA ASP A 859 -22.28 32.09 49.42
C ASP A 859 -21.25 33.24 49.42
N PRO A 860 -21.21 34.10 48.38
CA PRO A 860 -20.51 35.35 48.46
C PRO A 860 -21.46 36.35 49.13
N ALA A 861 -21.11 36.83 50.32
CA ALA A 861 -21.69 38.01 50.94
C ALA A 861 -21.47 39.33 50.12
N ALA A 862 -21.31 39.23 48.79
CA ALA A 862 -21.10 40.31 47.83
C ALA A 862 -21.74 39.96 46.47
N PRO A 863 -22.37 40.94 45.78
CA PRO A 863 -23.10 40.75 44.53
C PRO A 863 -22.15 40.69 43.31
N ASN A 864 -21.25 39.71 43.26
CA ASN A 864 -20.48 39.46 42.03
C ASN A 864 -21.20 38.42 41.16
N LEU A 865 -21.91 38.91 40.14
CA LEU A 865 -22.71 38.12 39.21
C LEU A 865 -21.92 36.98 38.51
N ALA A 866 -20.61 37.16 38.31
CA ALA A 866 -19.76 36.15 37.69
C ALA A 866 -19.64 34.86 38.52
N ASN A 867 -19.93 34.94 39.82
CA ASN A 867 -19.92 33.76 40.68
C ASN A 867 -21.19 32.94 40.41
N TYR A 868 -22.39 33.52 40.39
CA TYR A 868 -23.69 32.81 40.42
C TYR A 868 -24.12 32.06 39.15
N LEU A 869 -23.36 32.20 38.06
CA LEU A 869 -23.44 31.33 36.88
C LEU A 869 -22.46 30.15 36.98
N GLY A 870 -22.01 29.83 38.20
CA GLY A 870 -20.92 28.89 38.46
C GLY A 870 -21.20 27.53 37.83
N SER A 871 -20.17 26.91 37.26
CA SER A 871 -20.25 25.62 36.57
C SER A 871 -20.18 24.41 37.51
N SER A 872 -20.22 24.58 38.83
CA SER A 872 -19.78 23.55 39.81
C SER A 872 -20.90 23.15 40.78
N TYR A 873 -21.81 22.32 40.29
CA TYR A 873 -22.99 21.84 41.04
C TYR A 873 -23.55 20.58 40.35
N ILE A 874 -24.58 19.98 40.96
CA ILE A 874 -25.25 18.78 40.48
C ILE A 874 -26.56 19.17 39.77
N ASN A 875 -26.72 18.73 38.53
CA ASN A 875 -27.98 18.82 37.79
C ASN A 875 -28.69 17.46 37.90
N GLY A 876 -29.58 17.36 38.89
CA GLY A 876 -30.32 16.14 39.23
C GLY A 876 -30.25 15.78 40.71
N ASN A 877 -30.28 14.49 41.01
CA ASN A 877 -30.47 13.94 42.35
C ASN A 877 -29.16 13.92 43.18
N LEU A 878 -29.13 14.69 44.26
CA LEU A 878 -28.08 14.65 45.29
C LEU A 878 -28.65 14.11 46.60
N ARG A 879 -28.16 12.95 47.03
CA ARG A 879 -28.43 12.38 48.34
C ARG A 879 -27.26 12.67 49.28
N ARG A 880 -27.56 13.11 50.50
CA ARG A 880 -26.55 13.40 51.52
C ARG A 880 -26.90 12.73 52.84
N ALA A 881 -25.93 12.08 53.48
CA ALA A 881 -26.03 11.66 54.86
C ALA A 881 -26.00 12.89 55.77
N VAL A 882 -26.89 12.93 56.78
CA VAL A 882 -27.04 14.10 57.65
C VAL A 882 -27.23 13.71 59.11
N THR A 883 -26.99 14.66 60.01
CA THR A 883 -27.27 14.58 61.44
C THR A 883 -27.88 15.88 61.93
N ALA A 884 -28.61 15.84 63.05
CA ALA A 884 -29.06 17.06 63.72
C ALA A 884 -27.87 17.91 64.20
N ASP A 885 -28.15 19.17 64.55
CA ASP A 885 -27.20 20.18 65.01
C ASP A 885 -26.07 20.47 64.01
N SER A 886 -26.37 20.48 62.70
CA SER A 886 -25.39 20.70 61.63
C SER A 886 -25.99 21.40 60.41
N ASN A 887 -25.12 22.09 59.65
CA ASN A 887 -25.50 22.82 58.45
C ASN A 887 -25.10 22.04 57.21
N TYR A 888 -26.01 21.95 56.24
CA TYR A 888 -25.85 21.22 55.00
C TYR A 888 -26.23 22.10 53.81
N VAL A 889 -25.38 22.10 52.80
CA VAL A 889 -25.64 22.71 51.49
C VAL A 889 -25.87 21.58 50.49
N PHE A 890 -26.88 21.71 49.62
CA PHE A 890 -27.08 20.83 48.48
C PHE A 890 -26.77 21.64 47.22
N PRO A 891 -25.55 21.52 46.66
CA PRO A 891 -25.20 22.25 45.44
C PRO A 891 -25.94 21.64 44.24
N VAL A 892 -27.23 21.95 44.08
CA VAL A 892 -28.11 21.46 43.01
C VAL A 892 -28.54 22.60 42.10
N GLY A 893 -28.97 22.28 40.89
CA GLY A 893 -29.44 23.29 39.94
C GLY A 893 -29.94 22.67 38.64
N THR A 894 -29.98 23.48 37.59
CA THR A 894 -30.41 23.09 36.25
C THR A 894 -29.21 22.86 35.32
N SER A 895 -29.43 22.46 34.07
CA SER A 895 -28.33 22.39 33.09
C SER A 895 -27.63 23.73 32.81
N SER A 896 -28.19 24.86 33.27
CA SER A 896 -27.68 26.20 32.96
C SER A 896 -27.39 27.07 34.18
N SER A 897 -27.90 26.73 35.37
CA SER A 897 -27.80 27.61 36.54
C SER A 897 -27.78 26.85 37.86
N TYR A 898 -26.85 27.24 38.73
CA TYR A 898 -26.78 26.79 40.12
C TYR A 898 -27.89 27.45 40.97
N GLN A 899 -28.58 26.66 41.79
CA GLN A 899 -29.63 27.14 42.70
C GLN A 899 -29.22 26.82 44.13
N TYR A 900 -28.74 27.83 44.84
CA TYR A 900 -28.17 27.65 46.17
C TYR A 900 -29.27 27.34 47.18
N ASP A 901 -29.04 26.32 47.99
CA ASP A 901 -29.80 26.05 49.20
C ASP A 901 -28.86 25.79 50.38
N SER A 902 -29.37 26.00 51.59
CA SER A 902 -28.72 25.50 52.79
C SER A 902 -29.76 25.25 53.87
N ILE A 903 -29.62 24.12 54.57
CA ILE A 903 -30.42 23.80 55.74
C ILE A 903 -29.54 23.74 56.99
N SER A 904 -30.01 24.34 58.08
CA SER A 904 -29.46 24.15 59.43
C SER A 904 -30.40 23.20 60.17
N LEU A 905 -30.02 21.92 60.26
CA LEU A 905 -30.88 20.90 60.89
C LEU A 905 -30.83 21.01 62.40
N ILE A 906 -31.94 21.36 63.03
CA ILE A 906 -32.08 21.50 64.49
C ILE A 906 -32.53 20.18 65.11
N LYS A 907 -33.52 19.52 64.49
CA LYS A 907 -33.98 18.18 64.86
C LYS A 907 -34.03 17.31 63.61
N PHE A 908 -33.58 16.06 63.73
CA PHE A 908 -33.70 15.07 62.67
C PHE A 908 -33.62 13.66 63.28
N ALA A 909 -34.72 12.91 63.23
CA ALA A 909 -34.81 11.56 63.77
C ALA A 909 -35.76 10.69 62.93
N GLY A 910 -35.43 9.40 62.77
CA GLY A 910 -36.21 8.42 62.00
C GLY A 910 -35.68 8.16 60.58
N ALA A 911 -34.77 8.99 60.10
CA ALA A 911 -34.10 8.91 58.81
C ALA A 911 -32.59 9.14 58.98
N SER A 912 -31.80 8.94 57.92
CA SER A 912 -30.34 9.17 57.93
C SER A 912 -29.86 10.02 56.76
N ASN A 913 -30.67 10.12 55.70
CA ASN A 913 -30.27 10.79 54.48
C ASN A 913 -31.38 11.72 53.97
N ILE A 914 -30.98 12.80 53.32
CA ILE A 914 -31.85 13.71 52.60
C ILE A 914 -31.47 13.65 51.13
N LEU A 915 -32.45 13.43 50.26
CA LEU A 915 -32.36 13.62 48.82
C LEU A 915 -32.84 15.02 48.47
N CYS A 916 -32.07 15.76 47.69
CA CYS A 916 -32.42 17.05 47.15
C CYS A 916 -32.15 17.11 45.65
N PHE A 917 -33.04 17.73 44.90
CA PHE A 917 -32.84 18.14 43.51
C PHE A 917 -33.63 19.42 43.23
N PHE A 918 -33.29 20.11 42.15
CA PHE A 918 -33.98 21.31 41.71
C PHE A 918 -34.76 21.05 40.41
N THR A 919 -36.03 21.42 40.40
CA THR A 919 -36.90 21.34 39.21
C THR A 919 -37.02 22.72 38.58
N ALA A 920 -36.64 22.84 37.31
CA ALA A 920 -36.67 24.10 36.58
C ALA A 920 -38.11 24.53 36.23
N GLY A 921 -38.50 25.74 36.62
CA GLY A 921 -39.82 26.32 36.38
C GLY A 921 -40.95 25.68 37.20
N ASN A 922 -42.15 26.26 37.09
CA ASN A 922 -43.34 25.82 37.83
C ASN A 922 -44.11 24.73 37.07
N VAL A 923 -43.42 23.63 36.78
CA VAL A 923 -43.92 22.55 35.91
C VAL A 923 -44.81 21.58 36.71
N CYS A 924 -45.99 22.03 37.13
CA CYS A 924 -47.08 21.11 37.53
C CYS A 924 -48.16 21.08 36.44
N THR A 925 -48.81 19.94 36.26
CA THR A 925 -49.79 19.73 35.18
C THR A 925 -51.17 20.36 35.42
N ASP A 926 -51.39 20.99 36.59
CA ASP A 926 -52.66 21.66 36.95
C ASP A 926 -52.45 23.17 37.17
N PRO A 927 -53.00 24.05 36.30
CA PRO A 927 -52.89 25.51 36.42
C PRO A 927 -53.41 26.07 37.74
N ALA A 928 -54.35 25.41 38.43
CA ALA A 928 -54.90 25.89 39.70
C ALA A 928 -53.90 25.73 40.87
N THR A 929 -53.01 24.73 40.79
CA THR A 929 -51.95 24.44 41.79
C THR A 929 -50.63 25.19 41.51
N GLN A 930 -50.56 25.91 40.38
CA GLN A 930 -49.38 26.70 40.00
C GLN A 930 -49.33 28.07 40.69
N MET A 931 -50.47 28.61 41.11
CA MET A 931 -50.56 29.93 41.75
C MET A 931 -50.68 29.79 43.27
N PRO A 932 -49.75 30.36 44.05
CA PRO A 932 -49.83 30.30 45.50
C PRO A 932 -51.06 31.09 46.00
N ALA A 933 -51.86 30.45 46.87
CA ALA A 933 -52.99 31.09 47.56
C ALA A 933 -52.70 31.23 49.06
N VAL A 934 -51.44 31.55 49.39
CA VAL A 934 -50.91 31.59 50.76
C VAL A 934 -50.64 33.01 51.20
N THR A 935 -50.75 33.27 52.51
CA THR A 935 -50.46 34.58 53.10
C THR A 935 -49.39 34.40 54.16
N VAL A 936 -48.28 35.13 54.03
CA VAL A 936 -47.14 35.10 54.97
C VAL A 936 -47.10 36.44 55.71
N LEU A 937 -47.20 36.41 57.04
CA LEU A 937 -47.32 37.61 57.91
C LEU A 937 -48.38 38.65 57.47
N GLY A 938 -49.43 38.21 56.76
CA GLY A 938 -50.49 39.09 56.26
C GLY A 938 -50.28 39.59 54.81
N THR A 939 -49.11 39.33 54.22
CA THR A 939 -48.80 39.60 52.81
C THR A 939 -49.21 38.41 51.94
N PRO A 940 -50.13 38.56 50.96
CA PRO A 940 -50.48 37.47 50.07
C PRO A 940 -49.33 37.17 49.11
N ILE A 941 -48.90 35.92 49.00
CA ILE A 941 -47.95 35.48 47.98
C ILE A 941 -48.76 35.12 46.75
N THR A 942 -48.52 35.82 45.63
CA THR A 942 -49.36 35.73 44.42
C THR A 942 -48.69 35.01 43.27
N ASN A 943 -47.35 34.86 43.32
CA ASN A 943 -46.57 34.22 42.29
C ASN A 943 -45.34 33.53 42.89
N LEU A 944 -44.69 32.67 42.11
CA LEU A 944 -43.42 32.01 42.44
C LEU A 944 -42.33 32.57 41.55
N LEU A 945 -41.09 32.62 42.04
CA LEU A 945 -39.97 32.87 41.14
C LEU A 945 -39.94 31.82 40.03
N LEU A 946 -39.62 32.25 38.81
CA LEU A 946 -39.65 31.40 37.63
C LEU A 946 -38.51 30.37 37.58
N GLY A 947 -37.60 30.37 38.56
CA GLY A 947 -36.50 29.40 38.60
C GLY A 947 -37.02 28.02 38.88
N GLY A 948 -38.04 27.90 39.73
CA GLY A 948 -38.73 26.66 40.03
C GLY A 948 -38.70 26.35 41.52
N TYR A 949 -38.41 25.10 41.87
CA TYR A 949 -38.51 24.65 43.26
C TYR A 949 -37.47 23.56 43.57
N TRP A 950 -37.07 23.49 44.83
CA TRP A 950 -36.29 22.39 45.38
C TRP A 950 -37.25 21.33 45.91
N THR A 951 -36.95 20.07 45.65
CA THR A 951 -37.66 18.95 46.28
C THR A 951 -36.72 18.30 47.27
N MET A 952 -37.10 18.26 48.53
CA MET A 952 -36.36 17.57 49.59
C MET A 952 -37.17 16.38 50.11
N THR A 953 -36.52 15.22 50.23
CA THR A 953 -37.16 14.02 50.79
C THR A 953 -36.21 13.28 51.72
N SER A 954 -36.75 12.63 52.75
CA SER A 954 -35.99 11.75 53.63
C SER A 954 -35.98 10.32 53.10
N ASP A 955 -34.94 9.55 53.41
CA ASP A 955 -34.83 8.15 53.02
C ASP A 955 -35.75 7.20 53.81
N ALA A 956 -36.32 7.66 54.92
CA ALA A 956 -37.27 6.93 55.74
C ALA A 956 -38.25 7.89 56.46
N PRO A 957 -39.42 7.41 56.93
CA PRO A 957 -40.37 8.25 57.66
C PRO A 957 -39.76 8.91 58.91
N LEU A 958 -39.95 10.22 59.02
CA LEU A 958 -39.42 11.02 60.12
C LEU A 958 -40.27 10.90 61.39
N THR A 959 -39.61 10.87 62.53
CA THR A 959 -40.22 10.91 63.87
C THR A 959 -40.06 12.28 64.55
N ALA A 960 -39.07 13.06 64.13
CA ALA A 960 -38.91 14.48 64.45
C ALA A 960 -38.05 15.15 63.37
N VAL A 961 -38.47 16.31 62.89
CA VAL A 961 -37.66 17.19 62.05
C VAL A 961 -37.95 18.65 62.36
N GLU A 962 -36.91 19.47 62.42
CA GLU A 962 -36.99 20.92 62.55
C GLU A 962 -35.71 21.49 61.93
N TYR A 963 -35.83 22.45 61.01
CA TYR A 963 -34.67 23.06 60.36
C TYR A 963 -34.92 24.51 59.94
N ASP A 964 -33.85 25.27 59.88
CA ASP A 964 -33.84 26.59 59.24
C ASP A 964 -33.34 26.41 57.81
N ILE A 965 -33.89 27.15 56.85
CA ILE A 965 -33.53 27.05 55.43
C ILE A 965 -33.28 28.41 54.81
N THR A 966 -32.25 28.44 53.97
CA THR A 966 -31.94 29.55 53.08
C THR A 966 -32.03 29.03 51.65
N LEU A 967 -32.76 29.73 50.80
CA LEU A 967 -32.87 29.45 49.37
C LEU A 967 -32.41 30.67 48.59
N GLN A 968 -31.77 30.44 47.44
CA GLN A 968 -31.41 31.50 46.53
C GLN A 968 -31.57 31.08 45.08
N GLU A 969 -32.36 31.84 44.34
CA GLU A 969 -32.50 31.67 42.90
C GLU A 969 -31.60 32.61 42.11
N SER A 970 -30.92 32.05 41.09
CA SER A 970 -29.88 32.73 40.31
C SER A 970 -30.15 32.64 38.80
N LEU A 971 -31.05 33.48 38.27
CA LEU A 971 -31.47 33.44 36.85
C LEU A 971 -31.83 34.86 36.34
N PRO A 972 -31.79 35.12 35.01
CA PRO A 972 -32.19 36.41 34.46
C PRO A 972 -33.72 36.57 34.49
N PHE A 973 -34.28 37.03 35.61
CA PHE A 973 -35.72 37.32 35.73
C PHE A 973 -36.03 38.81 35.63
N LEU A 974 -37.23 39.11 35.11
CA LEU A 974 -37.92 40.41 35.17
C LEU A 974 -38.99 40.45 36.28
N ASP A 975 -39.19 39.33 36.97
CA ASP A 975 -40.31 39.04 37.87
C ASP A 975 -39.86 39.23 39.32
N LEU A 976 -39.80 40.49 39.75
CA LEU A 976 -39.42 40.83 41.12
C LEU A 976 -40.61 41.34 41.92
N ALA A 977 -40.50 41.25 43.24
CA ALA A 977 -41.29 42.08 44.11
C ALA A 977 -40.71 43.50 44.22
N SER A 978 -41.52 44.44 44.69
CA SER A 978 -41.14 45.85 44.84
C SER A 978 -40.18 46.11 46.01
N ASP A 979 -40.15 45.20 46.99
CA ASP A 979 -39.24 45.22 48.13
C ASP A 979 -38.84 43.81 48.57
N ASP A 980 -37.76 43.73 49.36
CA ASP A 980 -37.22 42.46 49.85
C ASP A 980 -38.21 41.73 50.78
N SER A 981 -39.01 42.49 51.55
CA SER A 981 -40.02 41.94 52.47
C SER A 981 -41.17 41.19 51.79
N SER A 982 -41.29 41.32 50.48
CA SER A 982 -42.34 40.68 49.68
C SER A 982 -41.97 39.28 49.21
N TYR A 983 -40.74 38.82 49.46
CA TYR A 983 -40.32 37.43 49.22
C TYR A 983 -40.59 36.56 50.44
N ALA A 984 -41.00 35.32 50.22
CA ALA A 984 -41.11 34.33 51.30
C ALA A 984 -40.83 32.93 50.77
N ILE A 985 -40.23 32.09 51.62
CA ILE A 985 -40.17 30.66 51.36
C ILE A 985 -41.54 30.05 51.69
N ILE A 986 -42.11 29.34 50.72
CA ILE A 986 -43.36 28.59 50.86
C ILE A 986 -43.14 27.15 50.39
N LYS A 987 -43.97 26.23 50.87
CA LYS A 987 -43.81 24.81 50.59
C LYS A 987 -45.14 24.15 50.22
N ARG A 988 -45.08 22.93 49.71
CA ARG A 988 -46.23 22.04 49.50
C ARG A 988 -45.75 20.60 49.57
N ASP A 989 -46.64 19.66 49.89
CA ASP A 989 -46.29 18.24 49.96
C ASP A 989 -45.82 17.69 48.59
N ASP A 990 -46.53 18.01 47.51
CA ASP A 990 -46.24 17.60 46.13
C ASP A 990 -46.98 18.49 45.11
N CYS A 991 -46.80 18.23 43.81
CA CYS A 991 -47.50 18.93 42.72
C CYS A 991 -49.05 18.82 42.75
N ALA A 992 -49.63 17.95 43.59
CA ALA A 992 -51.07 17.81 43.74
C ALA A 992 -51.62 18.58 44.95
N SER A 993 -50.74 19.20 45.73
CA SER A 993 -51.06 19.89 46.99
C SER A 993 -50.95 21.40 46.83
N ASP A 994 -51.77 22.14 47.58
CA ASP A 994 -51.71 23.60 47.63
C ASP A 994 -50.43 24.06 48.34
N TRP A 995 -49.94 25.26 47.97
CA TRP A 995 -48.84 25.91 48.68
C TRP A 995 -49.28 26.40 50.06
N GLU A 996 -48.41 26.24 51.06
CA GLU A 996 -48.66 26.58 52.46
C GLU A 996 -47.49 27.34 53.11
N ASP A 997 -47.83 27.98 54.23
CA ASP A 997 -46.93 28.76 55.08
C ASP A 997 -46.51 27.89 56.28
N GLU A 998 -45.25 27.45 56.33
CA GLU A 998 -44.72 26.64 57.43
C GLU A 998 -43.43 27.27 57.99
N GLY A 999 -43.24 27.21 59.31
CA GLY A 999 -42.11 27.80 60.01
C GLY A 999 -42.29 29.29 60.32
N LEU A 1000 -41.20 29.96 60.68
CA LEU A 1000 -41.16 31.37 61.05
C LEU A 1000 -40.54 32.20 59.92
N HIS A 1001 -41.22 33.31 59.59
CA HIS A 1001 -40.78 34.28 58.59
C HIS A 1001 -40.36 35.58 59.28
N ASP A 1002 -39.28 36.19 58.77
CA ASP A 1002 -38.87 37.55 59.11
C ASP A 1002 -38.64 38.32 57.81
N ASP A 1003 -39.36 39.42 57.64
CA ASP A 1003 -39.22 40.30 56.47
C ASP A 1003 -37.80 40.88 56.38
N ALA A 1004 -37.11 41.06 57.51
CA ALA A 1004 -35.76 41.64 57.56
C ALA A 1004 -34.66 40.68 57.10
N THR A 1005 -34.94 39.38 57.00
CA THR A 1005 -33.96 38.39 56.54
C THR A 1005 -33.99 38.19 55.03
N GLN A 1006 -35.05 38.61 54.35
CA GLN A 1006 -35.17 38.48 52.90
C GLN A 1006 -34.28 39.49 52.19
N ILE A 1007 -33.64 39.10 51.09
CA ILE A 1007 -32.66 39.94 50.39
C ILE A 1007 -32.82 39.80 48.89
N SER A 1008 -32.93 40.93 48.18
CA SER A 1008 -32.71 40.99 46.74
C SER A 1008 -31.45 41.79 46.43
N TYR A 1009 -30.73 41.40 45.37
CA TYR A 1009 -29.53 42.12 44.92
C TYR A 1009 -29.82 42.84 43.59
N PRO A 1010 -30.25 44.12 43.62
CA PRO A 1010 -30.56 44.87 42.40
C PRO A 1010 -29.30 45.43 41.72
N ASN A 1011 -29.10 45.08 40.44
CA ASN A 1011 -28.29 45.75 39.40
C ASN A 1011 -26.88 45.20 39.04
N VAL A 1012 -26.78 44.56 37.85
CA VAL A 1012 -25.91 44.99 36.72
C VAL A 1012 -26.44 44.40 35.40
N ALA A 1013 -27.11 45.22 34.58
CA ALA A 1013 -27.40 45.07 33.14
C ALA A 1013 -28.09 43.79 32.59
N THR A 1014 -28.09 42.60 33.22
CA THR A 1014 -28.70 41.37 32.65
C THR A 1014 -29.11 40.25 33.64
N ALA A 1015 -28.98 40.37 34.97
CA ALA A 1015 -29.51 39.35 35.92
C ALA A 1015 -29.69 39.88 37.36
N GLN A 1016 -30.62 39.28 38.11
CA GLN A 1016 -30.95 39.58 39.52
C GLN A 1016 -30.94 38.28 40.34
N VAL A 1017 -30.63 38.38 41.63
CA VAL A 1017 -30.55 37.25 42.56
C VAL A 1017 -31.47 37.54 43.75
N VAL A 1018 -32.32 36.59 44.09
CA VAL A 1018 -33.21 36.66 45.26
C VAL A 1018 -32.82 35.59 46.24
N ARG A 1019 -32.68 35.98 47.51
CA ARG A 1019 -32.40 35.08 48.62
C ARG A 1019 -33.49 35.20 49.68
N ALA A 1020 -34.04 34.06 50.06
CA ALA A 1020 -35.07 33.98 51.06
C ALA A 1020 -34.67 33.07 52.23
N TYR A 1021 -35.22 33.34 53.40
CA TYR A 1021 -34.89 32.67 54.66
C TYR A 1021 -36.14 32.28 55.44
N ARG A 1022 -36.09 31.12 56.11
CA ARG A 1022 -37.19 30.59 56.93
C ARG A 1022 -36.63 29.78 58.10
N ASP A 1023 -37.15 30.01 59.31
CA ASP A 1023 -36.75 29.27 60.52
C ASP A 1023 -37.80 28.23 60.92
N SER A 1024 -37.41 27.22 61.71
CA SER A 1024 -38.31 26.24 62.35
C SER A 1024 -39.28 25.51 61.41
N VAL A 1025 -38.83 25.12 60.21
CA VAL A 1025 -39.61 24.30 59.25
C VAL A 1025 -39.66 22.85 59.72
N THR A 1026 -40.83 22.18 59.66
CA THR A 1026 -41.06 20.87 60.30
C THR A 1026 -41.39 19.71 59.36
N SER A 1027 -41.24 19.89 58.05
CA SER A 1027 -41.37 18.81 57.07
C SER A 1027 -40.52 19.06 55.81
N PHE A 1028 -40.02 18.00 55.18
CA PHE A 1028 -39.39 18.07 53.85
C PHE A 1028 -40.43 17.80 52.77
N SER A 1029 -40.37 18.59 51.69
CA SER A 1029 -41.34 18.55 50.60
C SER A 1029 -40.82 19.36 49.40
N ASP A 1030 -41.69 19.71 48.45
CA ASP A 1030 -41.41 20.78 47.49
C ASP A 1030 -41.36 22.14 48.21
N ILE A 1031 -40.33 22.94 47.93
CA ILE A 1031 -40.13 24.26 48.51
C ILE A 1031 -39.65 25.27 47.46
N ALA A 1032 -40.21 26.47 47.47
CA ALA A 1032 -39.95 27.51 46.49
C ALA A 1032 -39.87 28.89 47.13
N ILE A 1033 -39.31 29.85 46.40
CA ILE A 1033 -39.38 31.27 46.76
C ILE A 1033 -40.62 31.85 46.09
N GLY A 1034 -41.63 32.16 46.90
CA GLY A 1034 -42.79 32.91 46.52
C GLY A 1034 -42.57 34.41 46.66
N TYR A 1035 -43.31 35.19 45.88
CA TYR A 1035 -43.32 36.64 46.04
C TYR A 1035 -44.71 37.24 45.85
N ASN A 1036 -44.90 38.41 46.44
CA ASN A 1036 -46.05 39.26 46.14
C ASN A 1036 -45.74 40.14 44.91
N ASP A 1037 -46.48 39.91 43.83
CA ASP A 1037 -46.28 40.55 42.52
C ASP A 1037 -47.12 41.82 42.34
N PHE A 1038 -47.22 42.69 43.36
CA PHE A 1038 -47.83 44.01 43.16
C PHE A 1038 -46.87 44.96 42.39
N PHE A 1039 -46.48 44.59 41.18
CA PHE A 1039 -46.17 45.52 40.10
C PHE A 1039 -47.39 45.67 39.19
N LEU A 1040 -48.37 46.46 39.66
CA LEU A 1040 -49.50 46.86 38.82
C LEU A 1040 -49.20 48.25 38.26
N LEU A 1041 -49.04 48.34 36.94
CA LEU A 1041 -48.87 49.62 36.24
C LEU A 1041 -50.06 50.55 36.57
N PRO A 1042 -49.83 51.83 36.92
CA PRO A 1042 -50.91 52.76 37.26
C PRO A 1042 -51.80 53.03 36.04
N VAL A 1043 -53.13 52.90 36.23
CA VAL A 1043 -54.22 53.00 35.23
C VAL A 1043 -53.90 52.47 33.84
N GLU A 1044 -54.49 51.33 33.50
CA GLU A 1044 -54.42 50.82 32.13
C GLU A 1044 -55.49 51.49 31.26
N LEU A 1045 -55.12 52.60 30.63
CA LEU A 1045 -55.97 53.34 29.68
C LEU A 1045 -56.16 52.50 28.40
N THR A 1046 -57.35 51.94 28.21
CA THR A 1046 -57.67 51.16 27.00
C THR A 1046 -58.02 52.04 25.82
N ASN A 1047 -58.65 53.20 26.07
CA ASN A 1047 -59.04 54.10 25.01
C ASN A 1047 -59.07 55.56 25.49
N PHE A 1048 -58.68 56.49 24.61
CA PHE A 1048 -58.93 57.92 24.77
C PHE A 1048 -59.19 58.54 23.41
N THR A 1049 -60.39 59.09 23.27
CA THR A 1049 -60.92 59.68 22.05
C THR A 1049 -61.46 61.08 22.32
N VAL A 1050 -61.36 61.94 21.32
CA VAL A 1050 -61.96 63.27 21.33
C VAL A 1050 -62.76 63.41 20.04
N SER A 1051 -63.99 63.88 20.16
CA SER A 1051 -64.89 64.09 19.03
C SER A 1051 -65.62 65.42 19.18
N LEU A 1052 -65.99 66.05 18.06
CA LEU A 1052 -66.83 67.24 18.07
C LEU A 1052 -68.29 66.82 17.99
N THR A 1053 -69.11 67.23 18.93
CA THR A 1053 -70.56 66.98 18.91
C THR A 1053 -71.31 68.27 19.18
N ASN A 1054 -72.12 68.72 18.21
CA ASN A 1054 -72.87 69.99 18.29
C ASN A 1054 -71.98 71.22 18.56
N GLY A 1055 -70.74 71.21 18.07
CA GLY A 1055 -69.77 72.29 18.27
C GLY A 1055 -69.07 72.28 19.62
N ILE A 1056 -69.21 71.22 20.42
CA ILE A 1056 -68.52 71.04 21.72
C ILE A 1056 -67.62 69.80 21.63
N SER A 1057 -66.38 69.93 22.10
CA SER A 1057 -65.38 68.86 22.16
C SER A 1057 -65.76 67.93 23.30
N VAL A 1058 -66.12 66.70 22.95
CA VAL A 1058 -66.45 65.63 23.87
C VAL A 1058 -65.26 64.68 23.94
N LEU A 1059 -64.67 64.59 25.12
CA LEU A 1059 -63.56 63.71 25.44
C LEU A 1059 -64.10 62.48 26.15
N GLU A 1060 -63.78 61.30 25.65
CA GLU A 1060 -64.19 60.03 26.25
C GLU A 1060 -62.99 59.12 26.43
N TRP A 1061 -62.89 58.49 27.59
CA TRP A 1061 -61.87 57.48 27.83
C TRP A 1061 -62.42 56.32 28.62
N SER A 1062 -61.73 55.19 28.45
CA SER A 1062 -61.96 53.99 29.25
C SER A 1062 -60.66 53.45 29.80
N THR A 1063 -60.75 52.92 31.01
CA THR A 1063 -59.69 52.18 31.67
C THR A 1063 -60.09 50.71 31.70
N ALA A 1064 -59.15 49.78 31.50
CA ALA A 1064 -59.40 48.35 31.73
C ALA A 1064 -59.49 48.06 33.23
N SER A 1065 -58.63 48.72 34.00
CA SER A 1065 -58.56 48.67 35.45
C SER A 1065 -57.98 49.96 36.02
N GLU A 1066 -58.31 50.27 37.26
CA GLU A 1066 -57.81 51.41 38.04
C GLU A 1066 -57.34 50.92 39.40
N TYR A 1067 -56.18 51.36 39.87
CA TYR A 1067 -55.66 51.00 41.21
C TYR A 1067 -54.82 52.18 41.71
N ASN A 1068 -55.10 52.65 42.94
CA ASN A 1068 -54.53 53.85 43.54
C ASN A 1068 -54.72 55.14 42.72
N SER A 1069 -55.68 55.16 41.79
CA SER A 1069 -55.87 56.32 40.92
C SER A 1069 -56.73 57.37 41.61
N HIS A 1070 -56.22 58.60 41.70
CA HIS A 1070 -56.91 59.67 42.40
C HIS A 1070 -57.85 60.43 41.46
N TYR A 1071 -57.32 60.99 40.37
CA TYR A 1071 -58.13 61.71 39.38
C TYR A 1071 -57.44 61.82 38.02
N PHE A 1072 -58.26 62.03 37.00
CA PHE A 1072 -57.85 62.45 35.66
C PHE A 1072 -57.89 63.97 35.58
N SER A 1073 -56.75 64.60 35.30
CA SER A 1073 -56.64 66.03 34.97
C SER A 1073 -56.72 66.17 33.45
N ILE A 1074 -57.83 66.71 32.95
CA ILE A 1074 -58.07 66.96 31.54
C ILE A 1074 -57.34 68.25 31.18
N GLU A 1075 -56.41 68.16 30.23
CA GLU A 1075 -55.63 69.30 29.77
C GLU A 1075 -55.88 69.57 28.28
N SER A 1076 -56.01 70.84 27.90
CA SER A 1076 -56.14 71.28 26.51
C SER A 1076 -55.00 72.20 26.08
N SER A 1077 -54.76 72.25 24.77
CA SER A 1077 -53.72 73.06 24.14
C SER A 1077 -54.13 73.45 22.71
N GLU A 1078 -53.73 74.64 22.28
CA GLU A 1078 -53.91 75.11 20.89
C GLU A 1078 -52.69 74.80 20.01
N ASP A 1079 -51.53 74.51 20.61
CA ASP A 1079 -50.25 74.29 19.91
C ASP A 1079 -49.63 72.90 20.13
N ALA A 1080 -50.29 72.04 20.92
CA ALA A 1080 -49.84 70.72 21.34
C ALA A 1080 -48.53 70.71 22.17
N ILE A 1081 -48.09 71.88 22.67
CA ILE A 1081 -46.87 72.05 23.47
C ILE A 1081 -47.23 72.57 24.86
N ASN A 1082 -48.02 73.65 24.92
CA ASN A 1082 -48.43 74.29 26.16
C ASN A 1082 -49.83 73.80 26.54
N PHE A 1083 -49.90 72.83 27.46
CA PHE A 1083 -51.14 72.28 27.96
C PHE A 1083 -51.58 72.98 29.25
N LYS A 1084 -52.84 73.41 29.31
CA LYS A 1084 -53.49 73.96 30.50
C LYS A 1084 -54.56 72.99 31.01
N GLU A 1085 -54.65 72.82 32.31
CA GLU A 1085 -55.71 72.02 32.92
C GLU A 1085 -57.05 72.75 32.78
N ILE A 1086 -58.03 72.09 32.16
CA ILE A 1086 -59.38 72.62 31.93
C ILE A 1086 -60.44 71.94 32.78
N GLY A 1087 -60.13 70.79 33.37
CA GLY A 1087 -61.04 70.07 34.25
C GLY A 1087 -60.35 68.93 34.99
N ARG A 1088 -61.01 68.45 36.05
CA ARG A 1088 -60.64 67.22 36.75
C ARG A 1088 -61.83 66.31 36.87
N MET A 1089 -61.59 65.01 36.77
CA MET A 1089 -62.57 63.97 37.01
C MET A 1089 -61.98 62.96 37.97
N ASN A 1090 -62.65 62.71 39.10
CA ASN A 1090 -62.18 61.70 40.05
C ASN A 1090 -62.17 60.33 39.38
N ALA A 1091 -61.08 59.59 39.58
CA ALA A 1091 -61.01 58.19 39.19
C ALA A 1091 -61.81 57.33 40.18
N ALA A 1092 -62.04 56.06 39.87
CA ALA A 1092 -62.73 55.13 40.74
C ALA A 1092 -61.90 54.72 41.98
N GLY A 1093 -60.61 55.09 42.05
CA GLY A 1093 -59.71 54.73 43.16
C GLY A 1093 -59.16 53.33 43.01
N PHE A 1094 -60.05 52.34 42.94
CA PHE A 1094 -59.72 50.94 42.72
C PHE A 1094 -60.88 50.25 41.96
N SER A 1095 -60.60 49.65 40.81
CA SER A 1095 -61.53 48.87 39.99
C SER A 1095 -60.80 47.89 39.09
N THR A 1096 -61.20 46.61 39.10
CA THR A 1096 -60.69 45.57 38.20
C THR A 1096 -61.61 45.34 36.99
N VAL A 1097 -62.65 46.18 36.82
CA VAL A 1097 -63.61 46.13 35.71
C VAL A 1097 -63.55 47.45 34.97
N ALA A 1098 -63.63 47.39 33.63
CA ALA A 1098 -63.48 48.56 32.79
C ALA A 1098 -64.41 49.72 33.19
N GLN A 1099 -63.84 50.91 33.38
CA GLN A 1099 -64.57 52.13 33.69
C GLN A 1099 -64.59 53.06 32.48
N TYR A 1100 -65.66 53.85 32.36
CA TYR A 1100 -65.89 54.74 31.24
C TYR A 1100 -66.18 56.15 31.75
N TYR A 1101 -65.46 57.12 31.20
CA TYR A 1101 -65.50 58.53 31.59
C TYR A 1101 -65.75 59.41 30.38
N SER A 1102 -66.41 60.54 30.60
CA SER A 1102 -66.69 61.53 29.57
C SER A 1102 -66.59 62.94 30.14
N PHE A 1103 -65.99 63.86 29.39
CA PHE A 1103 -65.85 65.26 29.75
C PHE A 1103 -66.16 66.14 28.53
N ASN A 1104 -67.00 67.15 28.71
CA ASN A 1104 -67.35 68.11 27.67
C ASN A 1104 -66.59 69.42 27.92
N ASP A 1105 -65.79 69.87 26.96
CA ASP A 1105 -65.18 71.21 27.01
C ASP A 1105 -66.13 72.24 26.39
N GLU A 1106 -66.99 72.85 27.20
CA GLU A 1106 -67.95 73.87 26.74
C GLU A 1106 -67.30 75.23 26.40
N ASN A 1107 -65.99 75.40 26.63
CA ASN A 1107 -65.27 76.66 26.38
C ASN A 1107 -64.44 76.66 25.09
N ASP A 1108 -64.37 75.53 24.40
CA ASP A 1108 -63.56 75.26 23.22
C ASP A 1108 -63.84 76.20 22.02
N VAL A 1109 -65.09 76.60 21.82
CA VAL A 1109 -65.53 77.51 20.73
C VAL A 1109 -65.06 78.97 20.92
N THR A 1110 -64.58 79.36 22.10
CA THR A 1110 -64.22 80.76 22.40
C THR A 1110 -62.76 81.13 22.12
N SER A 1111 -61.94 80.16 21.69
CA SER A 1111 -60.48 80.31 21.49
C SER A 1111 -60.07 80.88 20.12
N GLY A 1112 -60.92 80.77 19.09
CA GLY A 1112 -60.59 81.16 17.72
C GLY A 1112 -59.60 80.23 16.99
N ALA A 1113 -59.24 79.10 17.60
CA ALA A 1113 -58.37 78.08 16.99
C ALA A 1113 -59.16 77.19 16.00
N THR A 1114 -58.52 76.68 14.95
CA THR A 1114 -59.14 75.74 13.98
C THR A 1114 -59.04 74.28 14.42
N ARG A 1115 -58.17 73.99 15.39
CA ARG A 1115 -57.92 72.67 15.99
C ARG A 1115 -57.55 72.83 17.44
N ILE A 1116 -58.05 71.95 18.30
CA ILE A 1116 -57.66 71.88 19.72
C ILE A 1116 -57.14 70.49 20.04
N TYR A 1117 -56.07 70.44 20.84
CA TYR A 1117 -55.41 69.23 21.32
C TYR A 1117 -55.75 68.99 22.78
N TYR A 1118 -55.95 67.74 23.14
CA TYR A 1118 -56.26 67.31 24.50
C TYR A 1118 -55.42 66.12 24.92
N ARG A 1119 -55.12 66.04 26.21
CA ARG A 1119 -54.53 64.86 26.85
C ARG A 1119 -55.07 64.71 28.27
N LEU A 1120 -54.98 63.49 28.80
CA LEU A 1120 -55.25 63.22 30.20
C LEU A 1120 -53.93 63.16 30.95
N ARG A 1121 -53.85 63.87 32.08
CA ARG A 1121 -52.86 63.63 33.13
C ARG A 1121 -53.51 62.75 34.18
N MET A 1122 -53.12 61.49 34.23
CA MET A 1122 -53.66 60.46 35.11
C MET A 1122 -52.83 60.52 36.40
N VAL A 1123 -53.46 60.94 37.50
CA VAL A 1123 -52.78 61.22 38.77
C VAL A 1123 -53.19 60.19 39.82
N ASP A 1124 -52.21 59.58 40.46
CA ASP A 1124 -52.40 58.59 41.51
C ASP A 1124 -52.49 59.24 42.91
N THR A 1125 -52.92 58.48 43.91
CA THR A 1125 -53.14 58.94 45.30
C THR A 1125 -51.85 59.38 45.99
N ASP A 1126 -50.69 58.93 45.51
CA ASP A 1126 -49.36 59.35 45.95
C ASP A 1126 -48.83 60.62 45.22
N GLN A 1127 -49.65 61.22 44.35
CA GLN A 1127 -49.38 62.41 43.52
C GLN A 1127 -48.42 62.17 42.35
N THR A 1128 -48.00 60.93 42.08
CA THR A 1128 -47.34 60.60 40.82
C THR A 1128 -48.34 60.68 39.67
N TYR A 1129 -47.85 60.85 38.44
CA TYR A 1129 -48.73 61.00 37.28
C TYR A 1129 -48.12 60.51 35.98
N GLN A 1130 -48.98 60.07 35.07
CA GLN A 1130 -48.64 59.75 33.68
C GLN A 1130 -49.56 60.49 32.70
N TYR A 1131 -49.13 60.63 31.45
CA TYR A 1131 -49.94 61.27 30.41
C TYR A 1131 -50.47 60.26 29.39
N SER A 1132 -51.70 60.44 28.95
CA SER A 1132 -52.22 59.75 27.77
C SER A 1132 -51.50 60.22 26.49
N ALA A 1133 -51.70 59.48 25.40
CA ALA A 1133 -51.44 60.03 24.07
C ALA A 1133 -52.28 61.31 23.85
N VAL A 1134 -51.71 62.28 23.13
CA VAL A 1134 -52.43 63.50 22.72
C VAL A 1134 -53.45 63.15 21.63
N ARG A 1135 -54.66 63.69 21.75
CA ARG A 1135 -55.74 63.61 20.75
C ARG A 1135 -56.15 65.00 20.34
N TRP A 1136 -56.74 65.15 19.16
CA TRP A 1136 -57.14 66.46 18.65
C TRP A 1136 -58.47 66.37 17.93
N VAL A 1137 -59.13 67.52 17.84
CA VAL A 1137 -60.36 67.70 17.09
C VAL A 1137 -60.27 68.96 16.24
N ASP A 1138 -60.71 68.87 14.98
CA ASP A 1138 -60.86 70.02 14.09
C ASP A 1138 -62.23 70.64 14.30
N LEU A 1139 -62.28 71.96 14.45
CA LEU A 1139 -63.53 72.69 14.71
C LEU A 1139 -64.29 73.06 13.42
N ASP A 1140 -63.72 72.76 12.24
CA ASP A 1140 -64.32 72.98 10.91
C ASP A 1140 -64.86 71.65 10.29
N GLU A 1141 -66.15 71.37 10.44
CA GLU A 1141 -66.83 70.16 9.92
C GLU A 1141 -67.12 70.19 8.39
N THR A 1142 -66.11 70.26 7.51
CA THR A 1142 -66.38 70.29 6.04
C THR A 1142 -65.52 69.39 5.14
N THR A 1143 -65.18 68.15 5.52
CA THR A 1143 -64.70 67.15 4.54
C THR A 1143 -65.04 65.70 4.92
N VAL A 1144 -66.16 65.16 4.42
CA VAL A 1144 -66.49 63.72 4.51
C VAL A 1144 -65.96 63.03 3.25
N ALA A 1145 -64.94 62.19 3.38
CA ALA A 1145 -64.51 61.29 2.30
C ALA A 1145 -65.46 60.09 2.21
N GLU A 1146 -66.07 59.90 1.03
CA GLU A 1146 -66.98 58.79 0.71
C GLU A 1146 -66.31 57.42 0.99
N SER A 1147 -66.78 56.72 2.03
CA SER A 1147 -66.24 55.41 2.42
C SER A 1147 -67.34 54.35 2.48
N ILE A 1148 -67.05 53.17 1.91
CA ILE A 1148 -67.84 51.95 2.13
C ILE A 1148 -67.14 51.11 3.22
N THR A 1149 -67.92 50.72 4.22
CA THR A 1149 -67.50 49.88 5.35
C THR A 1149 -68.38 48.64 5.41
N ILE A 1150 -67.77 47.51 5.79
CA ILE A 1150 -68.44 46.21 5.91
C ILE A 1150 -68.15 45.62 7.30
N PHE A 1151 -69.15 45.04 7.95
CA PHE A 1151 -68.97 44.40 9.24
C PHE A 1151 -70.13 43.42 9.58
N PRO A 1152 -69.88 42.40 10.41
CA PRO A 1152 -68.54 41.95 10.83
C PRO A 1152 -67.77 41.35 9.65
N ASN A 1153 -66.45 41.44 9.69
CA ASN A 1153 -65.56 40.77 8.73
C ASN A 1153 -64.31 40.30 9.49
N PRO A 1154 -64.13 38.99 9.76
CA PRO A 1154 -64.85 37.84 9.16
C PRO A 1154 -66.36 37.76 9.49
N VAL A 1155 -67.15 37.28 8.53
CA VAL A 1155 -68.61 37.11 8.66
C VAL A 1155 -68.95 35.64 8.85
N LYS A 1156 -69.95 35.34 9.69
CA LYS A 1156 -70.54 34.00 9.81
C LYS A 1156 -71.86 33.90 9.02
N ASP A 1157 -72.91 34.59 9.46
CA ASP A 1157 -74.25 34.40 8.87
C ASP A 1157 -74.78 35.63 8.08
N LEU A 1158 -74.42 36.84 8.51
CA LEU A 1158 -74.98 38.11 8.00
C LEU A 1158 -73.89 39.19 7.85
N LEU A 1159 -73.76 39.77 6.67
CA LEU A 1159 -72.84 40.88 6.40
C LEU A 1159 -73.61 42.20 6.26
N SER A 1160 -73.29 43.19 7.08
CA SER A 1160 -73.81 44.56 6.95
C SER A 1160 -72.85 45.44 6.16
N VAL A 1161 -73.40 46.23 5.24
CA VAL A 1161 -72.68 47.15 4.35
C VAL A 1161 -73.21 48.55 4.57
N LYS A 1162 -72.35 49.47 5.01
CA LYS A 1162 -72.66 50.89 5.14
C LYS A 1162 -71.91 51.66 4.07
N LEU A 1163 -72.64 52.39 3.23
CA LEU A 1163 -72.07 53.28 2.22
C LEU A 1163 -72.79 54.62 2.16
N TYR A 1164 -72.06 55.69 1.84
CA TYR A 1164 -72.65 57.00 1.59
C TYR A 1164 -72.90 57.19 0.09
N SER A 1165 -74.05 57.75 -0.29
CA SER A 1165 -74.35 58.21 -1.65
C SER A 1165 -74.71 59.69 -1.63
N ALA A 1166 -74.07 60.50 -2.46
CA ALA A 1166 -74.35 61.94 -2.52
C ALA A 1166 -75.70 62.27 -3.21
N THR A 1167 -76.30 61.33 -3.94
CA THR A 1167 -77.58 61.48 -4.65
C THR A 1167 -78.40 60.18 -4.64
N GLU A 1168 -79.69 60.27 -4.94
CA GLU A 1168 -80.53 59.09 -5.21
C GLU A 1168 -80.15 58.44 -6.56
N GLN A 1169 -79.77 57.17 -6.54
CA GLN A 1169 -79.31 56.43 -7.74
C GLN A 1169 -79.41 54.91 -7.59
N SER A 1170 -79.57 54.19 -8.72
CA SER A 1170 -79.50 52.72 -8.72
C SER A 1170 -78.05 52.26 -8.62
N ALA A 1171 -77.82 51.18 -7.86
CA ALA A 1171 -76.53 50.53 -7.75
C ALA A 1171 -76.64 49.01 -7.94
N LEU A 1172 -75.62 48.42 -8.54
CA LEU A 1172 -75.47 46.97 -8.70
C LEU A 1172 -74.51 46.44 -7.65
N ILE A 1173 -74.91 45.37 -6.96
CA ILE A 1173 -74.10 44.65 -5.99
C ILE A 1173 -73.82 43.23 -6.47
N GLU A 1174 -72.56 42.84 -6.37
CA GLU A 1174 -72.07 41.51 -6.76
C GLU A 1174 -71.16 40.95 -5.67
N LEU A 1175 -71.42 39.70 -5.26
CA LEU A 1175 -70.52 38.91 -4.43
C LEU A 1175 -69.91 37.80 -5.29
N THR A 1176 -68.59 37.74 -5.38
CA THR A 1176 -67.86 36.75 -6.19
C THR A 1176 -66.80 36.04 -5.35
N GLU A 1177 -66.52 34.78 -5.67
CA GLU A 1177 -65.28 34.12 -5.22
C GLU A 1177 -64.03 34.82 -5.80
N ILE A 1178 -62.85 34.56 -5.22
CA ILE A 1178 -61.58 35.09 -5.74
C ILE A 1178 -61.24 34.59 -7.16
N THR A 1179 -61.84 33.47 -7.58
CA THR A 1179 -61.72 32.91 -8.95
C THR A 1179 -62.58 33.63 -9.99
N GLY A 1180 -63.44 34.57 -9.56
CA GLY A 1180 -64.37 35.32 -10.41
C GLY A 1180 -65.74 34.68 -10.59
N LYS A 1181 -66.01 33.52 -9.97
CA LYS A 1181 -67.33 32.88 -9.97
C LYS A 1181 -68.32 33.74 -9.18
N LEU A 1182 -69.46 34.06 -9.80
CA LEU A 1182 -70.52 34.88 -9.20
C LEU A 1182 -71.35 34.05 -8.21
N ILE A 1183 -71.46 34.57 -6.98
CA ILE A 1183 -72.21 33.95 -5.88
C ILE A 1183 -73.57 34.62 -5.73
N ARG A 1184 -73.61 35.95 -5.76
CA ARG A 1184 -74.85 36.71 -5.70
C ARG A 1184 -74.75 38.00 -6.51
N ARG A 1185 -75.85 38.40 -7.14
CA ARG A 1185 -75.97 39.65 -7.89
C ARG A 1185 -77.36 40.26 -7.71
N GLU A 1186 -77.41 41.55 -7.37
CA GLU A 1186 -78.66 42.25 -7.09
C GLU A 1186 -78.57 43.74 -7.42
N ASN A 1187 -79.64 44.31 -7.99
CA ASN A 1187 -79.76 45.76 -8.17
C ASN A 1187 -80.52 46.35 -6.98
N ILE A 1188 -79.97 47.40 -6.40
CA ILE A 1188 -80.55 48.11 -5.27
C ILE A 1188 -80.73 49.59 -5.62
N GLN A 1189 -81.59 50.28 -4.88
CA GLN A 1189 -81.67 51.73 -4.92
C GLN A 1189 -80.93 52.34 -3.73
N LEU A 1190 -80.07 53.32 -4.01
CA LEU A 1190 -79.39 54.11 -3.00
C LEU A 1190 -80.11 55.45 -2.86
N HIS A 1191 -80.36 55.86 -1.63
CA HIS A 1191 -80.87 57.17 -1.27
C HIS A 1191 -79.73 58.15 -0.97
N GLN A 1192 -79.99 59.46 -1.13
CA GLN A 1192 -79.02 60.48 -0.75
C GLN A 1192 -78.74 60.41 0.77
N GLY A 1193 -77.47 60.29 1.16
CA GLY A 1193 -77.04 60.07 2.54
C GLY A 1193 -76.42 58.67 2.76
N TYR A 1194 -76.34 58.24 4.02
CA TYR A 1194 -75.88 56.89 4.35
C TYR A 1194 -76.96 55.85 4.06
N ASN A 1195 -76.55 54.81 3.34
CA ASN A 1195 -77.33 53.63 3.01
C ASN A 1195 -76.77 52.44 3.77
N PHE A 1196 -77.67 51.63 4.31
CA PHE A 1196 -77.34 50.40 5.02
C PHE A 1196 -78.00 49.23 4.29
N LEU A 1197 -77.19 48.24 3.93
CA LEU A 1197 -77.63 47.02 3.29
C LEU A 1197 -77.19 45.81 4.09
N GLU A 1198 -78.07 44.85 4.23
CA GLU A 1198 -77.75 43.55 4.79
C GLU A 1198 -77.73 42.49 3.69
N ILE A 1199 -76.61 41.78 3.60
CA ILE A 1199 -76.44 40.63 2.71
C ILE A 1199 -76.55 39.38 3.58
N ASN A 1200 -77.73 38.77 3.52
CA ASN A 1200 -78.06 37.54 4.22
C ASN A 1200 -77.71 36.28 3.41
N ARG A 1201 -77.73 35.14 4.11
CA ARG A 1201 -77.46 33.79 3.62
C ARG A 1201 -75.99 33.46 3.32
N PHE A 1202 -75.08 33.91 4.19
CA PHE A 1202 -73.67 33.46 4.15
C PHE A 1202 -73.50 32.02 4.68
N ASP A 1203 -74.51 31.46 5.35
CA ASP A 1203 -74.59 30.07 5.80
C ASP A 1203 -74.61 29.05 4.65
N GLU A 1204 -75.10 29.45 3.48
CA GLU A 1204 -75.13 28.62 2.26
C GLU A 1204 -73.85 28.77 1.40
N VAL A 1205 -72.89 29.60 1.85
CA VAL A 1205 -71.63 29.91 1.18
C VAL A 1205 -70.49 29.26 1.96
N ALA A 1206 -69.62 28.51 1.26
CA ALA A 1206 -68.51 27.81 1.90
C ALA A 1206 -67.50 28.77 2.56
N ASP A 1207 -66.77 28.30 3.56
CA ASP A 1207 -65.73 29.10 4.23
C ASP A 1207 -64.60 29.45 3.26
N GLY A 1208 -64.17 30.71 3.25
CA GLY A 1208 -63.24 31.22 2.25
C GLY A 1208 -63.25 32.74 2.05
N ILE A 1209 -62.46 33.19 1.07
CA ILE A 1209 -62.30 34.62 0.75
C ILE A 1209 -63.16 34.98 -0.47
N TYR A 1210 -63.99 36.01 -0.28
CA TYR A 1210 -64.90 36.56 -1.29
C TYR A 1210 -64.62 38.05 -1.55
N LEU A 1211 -65.11 38.54 -2.68
CA LEU A 1211 -65.06 39.95 -3.06
C LEU A 1211 -66.48 40.49 -3.22
N LEU A 1212 -66.82 41.49 -2.41
CA LEU A 1212 -68.03 42.28 -2.56
C LEU A 1212 -67.74 43.49 -3.42
N LYS A 1213 -68.54 43.68 -4.47
CA LYS A 1213 -68.41 44.72 -5.47
C LYS A 1213 -69.70 45.53 -5.54
N VAL A 1214 -69.59 46.85 -5.49
CA VAL A 1214 -70.72 47.78 -5.60
C VAL A 1214 -70.43 48.77 -6.72
N THR A 1215 -71.34 48.86 -7.69
CA THR A 1215 -71.23 49.75 -8.84
C THR A 1215 -72.43 50.70 -8.86
N ALA A 1216 -72.19 52.01 -8.75
CA ALA A 1216 -73.22 53.03 -8.85
C ALA A 1216 -72.72 54.14 -9.80
N ASP A 1217 -73.44 54.36 -10.91
CA ASP A 1217 -73.00 55.20 -12.05
C ASP A 1217 -71.56 54.91 -12.53
N ARG A 1218 -70.60 55.78 -12.19
CA ARG A 1218 -69.17 55.71 -12.57
C ARG A 1218 -68.25 55.28 -11.43
N ASN A 1219 -68.78 55.07 -10.23
CA ASN A 1219 -68.02 54.70 -9.05
C ASN A 1219 -68.09 53.18 -8.82
N TYR A 1220 -66.94 52.58 -8.55
CA TYR A 1220 -66.80 51.14 -8.31
C TYR A 1220 -66.06 50.90 -6.99
N TYR A 1221 -66.70 50.21 -6.07
CA TYR A 1221 -66.11 49.84 -4.79
C TYR A 1221 -65.92 48.33 -4.69
N THR A 1222 -64.77 47.89 -4.19
CA THR A 1222 -64.50 46.48 -3.89
C THR A 1222 -64.02 46.32 -2.45
N ARG A 1223 -64.54 45.33 -1.73
CA ARG A 1223 -64.10 44.96 -0.38
C ARG A 1223 -63.92 43.44 -0.28
N LYS A 1224 -62.85 43.03 0.41
CA LYS A 1224 -62.59 41.63 0.74
C LYS A 1224 -63.49 41.22 1.89
N VAL A 1225 -64.23 40.13 1.72
CA VAL A 1225 -65.05 39.49 2.75
C VAL A 1225 -64.43 38.13 3.08
N VAL A 1226 -64.24 37.83 4.35
CA VAL A 1226 -63.77 36.53 4.84
C VAL A 1226 -64.97 35.83 5.47
N LYS A 1227 -65.34 34.66 4.95
CA LYS A 1227 -66.34 33.76 5.55
C LYS A 1227 -65.61 32.71 6.37
N GLU A 1228 -65.98 32.59 7.64
CA GLU A 1228 -65.48 31.59 8.61
C GLU A 1228 -66.57 30.63 9.06
#